data_AF-A0AAV0CFH2-F1
#
_entry.id   AF-A0AAV0CFH2-F1
#
_cell.length_a   1.000
_cell.length_b   1.000
_cell.length_c   1.000
_cell.angle_alpha   90.00
_cell.angle_beta   90.00
_cell.angle_gamma   90.00
#
_symmetry.space_group_name_H-M   'P 1'
#
loop_
_entity.id
_entity.type
_entity.pdbx_description
1 polymer ?
#
loop_
_entity_poly.entity_id
_entity_poly.type
_entity_poly.pdbx_seq_one_letter_code
_entity_poly.pdbx_strand_id
1 'polypeptide(L)'
;MAINQRKILTVVAPFECSWNDDLRFREGGRGCVAFDAFAQNDVTVVFRERVGSQHYHYKRDDSPHYTVIIGSHRNRRLKIEVDGETAVDAAGVDLCCSASTFQSYWICVYDGLISVGKGRNPFQDLCFQWHHSNPNCSVQYVGLSSWDKHVGYRNVQILPPVTLNHSVSLWEHVDHHHRNDGCENGNSKGELVGDTGGEFEASWGGLENYLESWELSDVIFIVGKDEGRAVPAHKVILAASGDFSFTSSGKDVINLHDLSYPVLHAFLQYIYTGHTQISECEVNSLEALSLQFKVTPLLKQCEEIVAHFSIDNRLLDSGKNAEISYVSRVPCIPAFPYGLPINTWKLEQFFLTGKYSDLEIYVGDFIVQSHKVILGLWSAPFSKMFSNGMKESFSSTLPLRDVNPEAFRAMLEFLYTGKLKKEIMGDINTLLLQLLLLADKFGVYLLHQECCKAVLEHLKEDTVCPVLQVIASVLSCKLIEEAYEREFAMHFDYCTTASNEFVMLDEATFSVILQHPELTVTSEENVLNAIFCWSLQAEEYFGWERIDEMMMNSTPEVLFGQRLTSLDLFFPFVRFSLLPHALLEKLQRSEISKQIPIFHHLVKEAITFLQFGSTCLEKNYRFQHRRSSFKEHQYICDGDSNGVFYFAGTSYGAHQWMNPVLCKRVNITASSPFSRFTDPKVLVSRNFQGTSFAGPQVESGNISSWWMVDLGHDHQLMCNYYTIRQDGSRTFMRSWNFQGSGDGVNWTNLIEHKEDQTICKPGQFASWPVIGSGPLFPFRFFRILMTGPSADEVDIWNCSICFLELYGYFL
;
A
#
# COMPACT_ATOMS: atom_id res chain seq x y z
N MET A 1 2.69 23.35 -18.05
CA MET A 1 3.67 22.42 -18.65
C MET A 1 3.75 21.26 -17.67
N ALA A 2 3.07 20.15 -17.95
CA ALA A 2 3.28 18.92 -17.19
C ALA A 2 4.23 18.07 -18.02
N ILE A 3 5.43 17.86 -17.49
CA ILE A 3 6.46 17.05 -18.10
C ILE A 3 6.03 15.60 -17.97
N ASN A 4 6.01 14.93 -19.10
CA ASN A 4 5.96 13.48 -19.25
C ASN A 4 6.93 12.87 -18.22
N GLN A 5 6.45 12.35 -17.09
CA GLN A 5 7.26 11.49 -16.21
C GLN A 5 7.45 10.16 -16.96
N ARG A 6 8.27 10.22 -18.02
CA ARG A 6 9.06 9.11 -18.51
C ARG A 6 9.64 8.43 -17.27
N LYS A 7 9.64 7.09 -17.24
CA LYS A 7 10.44 6.29 -16.31
C LYS A 7 11.93 6.55 -16.58
N ILE A 8 12.40 7.77 -16.32
CA ILE A 8 13.77 8.21 -16.53
C ILE A 8 14.58 7.54 -15.44
N LEU A 9 15.47 6.66 -15.85
CA LEU A 9 16.59 6.27 -15.02
C LEU A 9 17.48 7.51 -14.85
N THR A 10 17.48 8.07 -13.66
CA THR A 10 18.38 9.17 -13.27
C THR A 10 19.65 8.57 -12.70
N VAL A 11 20.74 8.61 -13.46
CA VAL A 11 22.07 8.21 -12.97
C VAL A 11 22.77 9.45 -12.44
N VAL A 12 23.08 9.46 -11.15
CA VAL A 12 23.78 10.55 -10.47
C VAL A 12 25.26 10.18 -10.35
N ALA A 13 26.13 11.06 -10.84
CA ALA A 13 27.59 10.88 -10.79
C ALA A 13 28.15 11.14 -9.38
N PRO A 14 29.33 10.59 -9.03
CA PRO A 14 29.97 10.77 -7.72
C PRO A 14 30.06 12.24 -7.30
N PHE A 15 29.72 12.53 -6.05
CA PHE A 15 29.69 13.85 -5.44
C PHE A 15 28.75 14.87 -6.10
N GLU A 16 27.75 14.40 -6.85
CA GLU A 16 26.72 15.26 -7.43
C GLU A 16 25.36 15.04 -6.77
N CYS A 17 24.49 16.05 -6.89
CA CYS A 17 23.09 15.97 -6.56
C CYS A 17 22.24 16.42 -7.75
N SER A 18 21.26 15.60 -8.09
CA SER A 18 20.25 15.86 -9.10
C SER A 18 19.00 16.39 -8.43
N TRP A 19 18.57 17.57 -8.88
CA TRP A 19 17.38 18.24 -8.41
C TRP A 19 16.35 18.28 -9.52
N ASN A 20 15.09 18.04 -9.15
CA ASN A 20 13.94 18.19 -10.04
C ASN A 20 12.87 18.99 -9.30
N ASP A 21 12.43 20.11 -9.88
CA ASP A 21 11.42 20.99 -9.31
C ASP A 21 10.08 20.26 -9.05
N ASP A 22 9.82 19.17 -9.79
CA ASP A 22 8.63 18.32 -9.64
C ASP A 22 8.69 17.41 -8.40
N LEU A 23 9.89 17.17 -7.82
CA LEU A 23 10.08 16.36 -6.62
C LEU A 23 9.93 17.22 -5.36
N ARG A 24 8.70 17.68 -5.12
CA ARG A 24 8.37 18.60 -4.03
C ARG A 24 7.17 18.14 -3.21
N PHE A 25 7.30 18.19 -1.88
CA PHE A 25 6.22 18.01 -0.93
C PHE A 25 5.19 19.14 -1.03
N ARG A 26 3.91 18.81 -0.83
CA ARG A 26 2.82 19.80 -0.84
C ARG A 26 2.91 20.76 0.35
N GLU A 27 3.34 20.24 1.50
CA GLU A 27 3.54 20.98 2.74
C GLU A 27 5.01 20.89 3.15
N GLY A 28 5.58 22.01 3.61
CA GLY A 28 6.93 22.02 4.17
C GLY A 28 7.01 21.15 5.42
N GLY A 29 8.09 20.38 5.55
CA GLY A 29 8.33 19.47 6.67
C GLY A 29 7.49 18.20 6.64
N ARG A 30 6.59 18.02 5.65
CA ARG A 30 5.62 16.91 5.62
C ARG A 30 5.49 16.31 4.22
N GLY A 31 6.06 15.13 4.04
CA GLY A 31 5.91 14.37 2.81
C GLY A 31 6.70 13.08 2.81
N CYS A 32 6.39 12.22 1.85
CA CYS A 32 7.11 10.97 1.67
C CYS A 32 7.59 10.82 0.22
N VAL A 33 8.77 10.24 0.05
CA VAL A 33 9.33 9.92 -1.26
C VAL A 33 9.58 8.42 -1.34
N ALA A 34 9.03 7.78 -2.38
CA ALA A 34 9.31 6.39 -2.72
C ALA A 34 10.12 6.33 -4.02
N PHE A 35 11.10 5.42 -4.11
CA PHE A 35 11.99 5.33 -5.25
C PHE A 35 12.64 3.95 -5.36
N ASP A 36 13.01 3.57 -6.59
CA ASP A 36 13.90 2.44 -6.83
C ASP A 36 15.32 2.97 -6.96
N ALA A 37 16.27 2.40 -6.22
CA ALA A 37 17.68 2.72 -6.31
C ALA A 37 18.56 1.49 -6.61
N PHE A 38 19.65 1.74 -7.32
CA PHE A 38 20.71 0.80 -7.63
C PHE A 38 22.05 1.48 -7.30
N ALA A 39 22.84 0.88 -6.41
CA ALA A 39 24.13 1.42 -5.98
C ALA A 39 25.08 0.32 -5.50
N GLN A 40 26.39 0.55 -5.65
CA GLN A 40 27.42 -0.38 -5.16
C GLN A 40 27.61 -0.27 -3.64
N ASN A 41 27.54 0.94 -3.10
CA ASN A 41 27.80 1.23 -1.69
C ASN A 41 26.57 1.88 -1.05
N ASP A 42 26.37 3.16 -1.31
CA ASP A 42 25.39 4.01 -0.64
C ASP A 42 24.43 4.71 -1.60
N VAL A 43 23.25 5.03 -1.08
CA VAL A 43 22.17 5.77 -1.75
C VAL A 43 21.85 6.96 -0.85
N THR A 44 21.88 8.16 -1.42
CA THR A 44 21.77 9.41 -0.66
C THR A 44 20.61 10.26 -1.15
N VAL A 45 19.69 10.58 -0.24
CA VAL A 45 18.54 11.46 -0.52
C VAL A 45 18.61 12.67 0.39
N VAL A 46 18.39 13.85 -0.18
CA VAL A 46 18.55 15.15 0.49
C VAL A 46 17.20 15.89 0.50
N PHE A 47 16.80 16.45 1.64
CA PHE A 47 15.56 17.22 1.78
C PHE A 47 15.88 18.68 2.12
N ARG A 48 15.32 19.64 1.36
CA ARG A 48 15.66 21.07 1.47
C ARG A 48 14.48 22.01 1.34
N GLU A 49 14.62 23.22 1.86
CA GLU A 49 13.64 24.29 1.65
C GLU A 49 13.61 24.78 0.20
N ARG A 50 14.77 24.81 -0.47
CA ARG A 50 14.93 25.29 -1.85
C ARG A 50 15.76 24.30 -2.65
N VAL A 51 15.51 24.28 -3.94
CA VAL A 51 16.24 23.49 -4.93
C VAL A 51 17.71 23.94 -4.94
N GLY A 52 18.63 22.99 -4.85
CA GLY A 52 20.07 23.26 -5.00
C GLY A 52 20.50 23.39 -6.46
N SER A 53 21.74 23.82 -6.69
CA SER A 53 22.32 23.84 -8.04
C SER A 53 22.51 22.42 -8.60
N GLN A 54 22.18 22.22 -9.88
CA GLN A 54 22.39 20.95 -10.58
C GLN A 54 23.90 20.61 -10.63
N HIS A 55 24.27 19.35 -10.39
CA HIS A 55 25.67 18.88 -10.30
C HIS A 55 26.47 19.44 -9.09
N TYR A 56 25.78 19.93 -8.06
CA TYR A 56 26.40 20.50 -6.86
C TYR A 56 26.21 19.56 -5.67
N HIS A 57 27.30 19.26 -4.96
CA HIS A 57 27.25 18.41 -3.77
C HIS A 57 26.50 19.10 -2.62
N TYR A 58 25.64 18.36 -1.91
CA TYR A 58 24.78 18.93 -0.86
C TYR A 58 25.57 19.59 0.28
N LYS A 59 26.74 19.07 0.68
CA LYS A 59 27.55 19.64 1.78
C LYS A 59 28.18 21.03 1.53
N ARG A 60 27.92 21.69 0.40
CA ARG A 60 28.56 22.97 0.05
C ARG A 60 27.63 24.18 0.21
N ASP A 61 26.47 23.98 0.83
CA ASP A 61 25.41 24.98 0.96
C ASP A 61 24.91 25.00 2.40
N ASP A 62 24.73 26.21 2.94
CA ASP A 62 24.37 26.48 4.33
C ASP A 62 22.84 26.46 4.56
N SER A 63 22.05 26.07 3.56
CA SER A 63 20.59 25.94 3.70
C SER A 63 20.20 24.80 4.67
N PRO A 64 19.17 24.99 5.53
CA PRO A 64 18.66 23.93 6.38
C PRO A 64 18.24 22.69 5.58
N HIS A 65 18.74 21.52 5.95
CA HIS A 65 18.52 20.28 5.21
C HIS A 65 18.65 19.02 6.06
N TYR A 66 17.92 17.98 5.64
CA TYR A 66 18.15 16.61 6.10
C TYR A 66 18.82 15.81 4.99
N THR A 67 19.76 14.94 5.35
CA THR A 67 20.36 13.97 4.43
C THR A 67 20.21 12.58 5.00
N VAL A 68 19.64 11.66 4.21
CA VAL A 68 19.49 10.26 4.58
C VAL A 68 20.38 9.42 3.64
N ILE A 69 21.28 8.64 4.22
CA ILE A 69 22.27 7.83 3.52
C ILE A 69 22.05 6.36 3.87
N ILE A 70 21.49 5.62 2.92
CA ILE A 70 21.23 4.18 2.99
C ILE A 70 22.48 3.44 2.50
N GLY A 71 22.91 2.37 3.18
CA GLY A 71 24.10 1.60 2.78
C GLY A 71 25.44 2.29 3.06
N SER A 72 25.50 3.20 4.03
CA SER A 72 26.76 3.81 4.47
C SER A 72 27.75 2.77 5.01
N HIS A 73 29.04 3.14 5.08
CA HIS A 73 30.15 2.30 5.56
C HIS A 73 30.20 0.90 4.92
N ARG A 74 30.40 0.86 3.60
CA ARG A 74 30.41 -0.38 2.79
C ARG A 74 29.11 -1.17 2.87
N ASN A 75 27.99 -0.47 2.75
CA ASN A 75 26.66 -1.06 2.65
C ASN A 75 26.17 -1.75 3.93
N ARG A 76 26.51 -1.20 5.10
CA ARG A 76 26.24 -1.83 6.42
C ARG A 76 25.50 -0.93 7.42
N ARG A 77 25.33 0.36 7.12
CA ARG A 77 24.81 1.34 8.07
C ARG A 77 23.83 2.30 7.41
N LEU A 78 22.89 2.80 8.19
CA LEU A 78 22.05 3.95 7.86
C LEU A 78 22.62 5.18 8.56
N LYS A 79 22.74 6.29 7.84
CA LYS A 79 23.19 7.57 8.40
C LYS A 79 22.19 8.68 8.11
N ILE A 80 21.87 9.49 9.11
CA ILE A 80 21.05 10.70 8.96
C ILE A 80 21.88 11.90 9.39
N GLU A 81 22.00 12.89 8.52
CA GLU A 81 22.69 14.15 8.77
C GLU A 81 21.67 15.31 8.81
N VAL A 82 21.84 16.22 9.77
CA VAL A 82 21.12 17.48 9.88
C VAL A 82 22.12 18.58 9.61
N ASP A 83 21.88 19.38 8.57
CA ASP A 83 22.76 20.49 8.20
C ASP A 83 24.24 20.08 8.00
N GLY A 84 24.46 18.84 7.53
CA GLY A 84 25.78 18.25 7.30
C GLY A 84 26.42 17.57 8.51
N GLU A 85 25.87 17.76 9.71
CA GLU A 85 26.29 17.12 10.96
C GLU A 85 25.57 15.79 11.18
N THR A 86 26.27 14.78 11.70
CA THR A 86 25.70 13.44 11.87
C THR A 86 24.79 13.38 13.09
N ALA A 87 23.49 13.16 12.89
CA ALA A 87 22.53 12.96 13.96
C ALA A 87 22.27 11.47 14.24
N VAL A 88 22.33 10.62 13.22
CA VAL A 88 22.13 9.16 13.35
C VAL A 88 23.23 8.42 12.59
N ASP A 89 23.78 7.37 13.22
CA ASP A 89 24.67 6.38 12.60
C ASP A 89 24.36 4.96 13.12
N ALA A 90 23.39 4.30 12.48
CA ALA A 90 22.85 3.02 12.93
C ALA A 90 23.41 1.84 12.10
N ALA A 91 23.91 0.81 12.78
CA ALA A 91 24.28 -0.48 12.17
C ALA A 91 23.18 -1.52 12.37
N GLY A 92 23.14 -2.55 11.52
CA GLY A 92 22.16 -3.65 11.66
C GLY A 92 20.75 -3.29 11.20
N VAL A 93 20.56 -2.09 10.64
CA VAL A 93 19.34 -1.72 9.91
C VAL A 93 19.41 -2.43 8.56
N ASP A 94 18.41 -3.27 8.24
CA ASP A 94 18.37 -4.03 6.99
C ASP A 94 18.04 -3.10 5.81
N LEU A 95 18.94 -2.16 5.51
CA LEU A 95 18.87 -1.18 4.43
C LEU A 95 20.17 -1.26 3.64
N CYS A 96 20.29 -2.32 2.82
CA CYS A 96 21.45 -2.57 1.98
C CYS A 96 21.13 -2.32 0.51
N CYS A 97 22.00 -1.59 -0.18
CA CYS A 97 21.99 -1.36 -1.62
C CYS A 97 22.38 -2.63 -2.39
N SER A 98 21.90 -2.80 -3.62
CA SER A 98 22.33 -3.87 -4.52
C SER A 98 23.07 -3.32 -5.74
N ALA A 99 24.20 -3.95 -6.05
CA ALA A 99 25.05 -3.65 -7.20
C ALA A 99 24.63 -4.38 -8.49
N SER A 100 23.59 -5.23 -8.46
CA SER A 100 23.10 -5.99 -9.61
C SER A 100 21.62 -5.76 -9.95
N THR A 101 20.82 -5.24 -9.01
CA THR A 101 19.36 -5.09 -9.17
C THR A 101 18.88 -3.82 -8.48
N PHE A 102 17.84 -3.17 -9.02
CA PHE A 102 17.15 -2.09 -8.30
C PHE A 102 16.42 -2.64 -7.08
N GLN A 103 16.54 -1.94 -5.96
CA GLN A 103 15.72 -2.14 -4.76
C GLN A 103 14.84 -0.93 -4.53
N SER A 104 13.64 -1.15 -4.02
CA SER A 104 12.69 -0.09 -3.72
C SER A 104 12.87 0.37 -2.27
N TYR A 105 12.90 1.67 -2.06
CA TYR A 105 12.96 2.31 -0.75
C TYR A 105 11.95 3.44 -0.67
N TRP A 106 11.62 3.83 0.55
CA TRP A 106 10.88 5.04 0.81
C TRP A 106 11.42 5.76 2.03
N ILE A 107 11.29 7.09 2.04
CA ILE A 107 11.69 7.96 3.14
C ILE A 107 10.56 8.96 3.38
N CYS A 108 10.04 8.99 4.60
CA CYS A 108 9.06 9.97 5.00
C CYS A 108 9.68 10.99 5.98
N VAL A 109 9.36 12.26 5.80
CA VAL A 109 9.71 13.36 6.70
C VAL A 109 8.42 14.00 7.18
N TYR A 110 8.20 14.06 8.49
CA TYR A 110 6.98 14.63 9.06
C TYR A 110 7.29 15.35 10.36
N ASP A 111 7.29 16.69 10.33
CA ASP A 111 7.54 17.56 11.49
C ASP A 111 8.75 17.13 12.35
N GLY A 112 9.82 16.66 11.71
CA GLY A 112 11.05 16.20 12.39
C GLY A 112 11.18 14.69 12.55
N LEU A 113 10.11 13.93 12.38
CA LEU A 113 10.15 12.48 12.33
C LEU A 113 10.57 12.02 10.94
N ILE A 114 11.73 11.37 10.85
CA ILE A 114 12.25 10.76 9.62
C ILE A 114 12.10 9.25 9.74
N SER A 115 11.32 8.66 8.85
CA SER A 115 11.11 7.22 8.73
C SER A 115 11.70 6.71 7.43
N VAL A 116 12.36 5.55 7.46
CA VAL A 116 13.03 4.93 6.30
C VAL A 116 12.63 3.46 6.23
N GLY A 117 12.25 2.98 5.04
CA GLY A 117 11.92 1.57 4.83
C GLY A 117 12.19 1.10 3.40
N LYS A 118 11.92 -0.19 3.17
CA LYS A 118 12.02 -0.87 1.87
C LYS A 118 10.65 -1.01 1.22
N GLY A 119 10.62 -1.22 -0.09
CA GLY A 119 9.39 -1.35 -0.85
C GLY A 119 8.96 -0.06 -1.56
N ARG A 120 7.83 -0.14 -2.26
CA ARG A 120 7.36 0.94 -3.16
C ARG A 120 6.39 1.89 -2.50
N ASN A 121 5.75 1.45 -1.42
CA ASN A 121 4.76 2.24 -0.70
C ASN A 121 5.32 2.59 0.69
N PRO A 122 5.01 3.79 1.22
CA PRO A 122 5.33 4.18 2.58
C PRO A 122 4.82 3.14 3.58
N PHE A 123 5.57 2.95 4.67
CA PHE A 123 5.26 2.04 5.77
C PHE A 123 5.31 0.54 5.42
N GLN A 124 5.58 0.18 4.16
CA GLN A 124 5.99 -1.18 3.81
C GLN A 124 7.41 -1.43 4.36
N ASP A 125 7.68 -2.55 5.03
CA ASP A 125 9.03 -2.92 5.52
C ASP A 125 9.79 -1.73 6.16
N LEU A 126 9.16 -1.10 7.18
CA LEU A 126 9.74 0.01 7.94
C LEU A 126 11.03 -0.47 8.63
N CYS A 127 12.15 0.12 8.24
CA CYS A 127 13.45 -0.31 8.72
C CYS A 127 13.98 0.54 9.88
N PHE A 128 13.65 1.85 9.90
CA PHE A 128 14.21 2.77 10.89
C PHE A 128 13.37 4.05 11.06
N GLN A 129 13.34 4.60 12.28
CA GLN A 129 12.73 5.89 12.58
C GLN A 129 13.61 6.74 13.50
N TRP A 130 13.56 8.05 13.33
CA TRP A 130 14.26 9.01 14.17
C TRP A 130 13.53 10.34 14.22
N HIS A 131 13.39 10.90 15.43
CA HIS A 131 12.73 12.19 15.67
C HIS A 131 13.73 13.30 16.01
N HIS A 132 13.63 14.43 15.32
CA HIS A 132 14.42 15.64 15.58
C HIS A 132 13.67 16.58 16.54
N SER A 133 14.25 16.87 17.71
CA SER A 133 13.61 17.72 18.73
C SER A 133 13.29 19.15 18.28
N ASN A 134 13.94 19.68 17.23
CA ASN A 134 13.69 21.01 16.67
C ASN A 134 13.56 20.95 15.13
N PRO A 135 12.42 20.53 14.58
CA PRO A 135 12.29 20.15 13.17
C PRO A 135 12.52 21.29 12.17
N ASN A 136 13.20 20.97 11.06
CA ASN A 136 13.27 21.86 9.90
C ASN A 136 11.96 21.79 9.11
N CYS A 137 10.91 22.49 9.57
CA CYS A 137 9.58 22.46 8.95
C CYS A 137 9.49 23.14 7.58
N SER A 138 10.57 23.73 7.06
CA SER A 138 10.58 24.37 5.74
C SER A 138 11.04 23.44 4.62
N VAL A 139 11.55 22.24 4.92
CA VAL A 139 12.05 21.31 3.89
C VAL A 139 10.91 20.76 3.03
N GLN A 140 11.02 20.88 1.72
CA GLN A 140 9.96 20.50 0.79
C GLN A 140 10.49 19.90 -0.51
N TYR A 141 11.73 20.16 -0.92
CA TYR A 141 12.32 19.62 -2.13
C TYR A 141 13.16 18.39 -1.84
N VAL A 142 13.09 17.40 -2.73
CA VAL A 142 13.85 16.15 -2.65
C VAL A 142 14.95 16.14 -3.73
N GLY A 143 16.20 16.03 -3.28
CA GLY A 143 17.38 15.88 -4.11
C GLY A 143 17.90 14.45 -4.09
N LEU A 144 18.26 13.93 -5.26
CA LEU A 144 18.85 12.59 -5.43
C LEU A 144 20.36 12.75 -5.55
N SER A 145 21.12 12.21 -4.60
CA SER A 145 22.57 12.45 -4.52
C SER A 145 23.34 11.14 -4.59
N SER A 146 24.65 11.27 -4.84
CA SER A 146 25.60 10.20 -4.61
C SER A 146 26.83 10.72 -3.84
N TRP A 147 27.56 9.81 -3.18
CA TRP A 147 28.80 10.13 -2.50
C TRP A 147 30.02 9.79 -3.35
N ASP A 148 30.50 8.54 -3.33
CA ASP A 148 31.77 8.14 -3.98
C ASP A 148 31.61 7.26 -5.24
N LYS A 149 30.39 6.82 -5.55
CA LYS A 149 30.04 5.97 -6.69
C LYS A 149 28.78 6.47 -7.38
N HIS A 150 28.55 6.00 -8.62
CA HIS A 150 27.32 6.30 -9.32
C HIS A 150 26.13 5.61 -8.65
N VAL A 151 25.01 6.33 -8.59
CA VAL A 151 23.74 5.79 -8.10
C VAL A 151 22.67 5.97 -9.17
N GLY A 152 21.98 4.89 -9.50
CA GLY A 152 20.83 4.92 -10.40
C GLY A 152 19.53 5.02 -9.62
N TYR A 153 18.70 6.00 -9.91
CA TYR A 153 17.35 6.17 -9.37
C TYR A 153 16.31 6.03 -10.47
N ARG A 154 15.18 5.38 -10.18
CA ARG A 154 14.01 5.33 -11.08
C ARG A 154 12.72 5.25 -10.26
N ASN A 155 11.57 5.39 -10.92
CA ASN A 155 10.26 5.31 -10.27
C ASN A 155 10.13 6.22 -9.03
N VAL A 156 10.79 7.38 -9.05
CA VAL A 156 10.78 8.33 -7.92
C VAL A 156 9.42 9.03 -7.87
N GLN A 157 8.71 8.89 -6.76
CA GLN A 157 7.36 9.40 -6.55
C GLN A 157 7.29 10.15 -5.23
N ILE A 158 6.68 11.34 -5.26
CA ILE A 158 6.30 12.07 -4.04
C ILE A 158 4.88 11.67 -3.69
N LEU A 159 4.69 11.25 -2.44
CA LEU A 159 3.43 10.78 -1.91
C LEU A 159 2.87 11.81 -0.93
N PRO A 160 1.53 11.94 -0.85
CA PRO A 160 0.89 12.93 0.00
C PRO A 160 1.26 12.73 1.49
N PRO A 161 1.25 13.81 2.30
CA PRO A 161 1.58 13.74 3.71
C PRO A 161 0.59 12.84 4.45
N VAL A 162 1.11 11.72 4.96
CA VAL A 162 0.37 10.79 5.82
C VAL A 162 0.34 11.39 7.22
N THR A 163 -0.85 11.55 7.83
CA THR A 163 -0.97 11.90 9.25
C THR A 163 -0.34 10.79 10.09
N LEU A 164 0.91 11.00 10.53
CA LEU A 164 1.77 9.95 11.10
C LEU A 164 1.32 9.47 12.48
N ASN A 165 0.46 10.22 13.16
CA ASN A 165 -0.09 9.81 14.45
C ASN A 165 -1.11 8.66 14.34
N HIS A 166 -1.34 8.07 13.15
CA HIS A 166 -2.35 7.03 12.96
C HIS A 166 -1.86 5.76 12.23
N SER A 167 -0.66 5.72 11.64
CA SER A 167 -0.27 4.65 10.70
C SER A 167 0.97 3.83 11.04
N VAL A 168 1.84 4.25 11.96
CA VAL A 168 3.10 3.51 12.26
C VAL A 168 2.84 2.15 12.92
N SER A 169 1.84 2.06 13.81
CA SER A 169 1.48 0.79 14.50
C SER A 169 0.76 -0.23 13.58
N LEU A 170 0.14 0.25 12.51
CA LEU A 170 -0.72 -0.54 11.62
C LEU A 170 0.06 -1.52 10.73
N TRP A 171 1.28 -1.16 10.31
CA TRP A 171 2.05 -1.92 9.31
C TRP A 171 3.20 -2.75 9.90
N GLU A 172 3.66 -2.49 11.14
CA GLU A 172 4.67 -3.34 11.82
C GLU A 172 4.23 -4.80 11.98
N HIS A 173 2.93 -5.08 11.97
CA HIS A 173 2.38 -6.37 12.38
C HIS A 173 1.82 -7.22 11.22
N VAL A 174 1.82 -6.73 9.98
CA VAL A 174 1.37 -7.49 8.80
C VAL A 174 2.48 -8.45 8.30
N ASP A 175 3.76 -8.08 8.47
CA ASP A 175 4.90 -8.89 8.02
C ASP A 175 5.22 -10.10 8.92
N HIS A 176 4.58 -10.23 10.08
CA HIS A 176 4.86 -11.33 11.01
C HIS A 176 4.21 -12.68 10.65
N HIS A 177 3.25 -12.72 9.70
CA HIS A 177 2.46 -13.94 9.44
C HIS A 177 2.85 -14.76 8.19
N HIS A 178 3.93 -14.42 7.48
CA HIS A 178 4.42 -15.22 6.34
C HIS A 178 5.67 -16.08 6.57
N ARG A 179 6.07 -16.34 7.82
CA ARG A 179 7.08 -17.38 8.12
C ARG A 179 6.48 -18.55 8.86
N ASN A 180 6.06 -19.55 8.10
CA ASN A 180 5.69 -20.86 8.64
C ASN A 180 6.94 -21.70 8.95
N ASP A 181 6.84 -22.43 10.06
CA ASP A 181 7.68 -23.48 10.65
C ASP A 181 9.00 -23.89 9.97
N GLY A 182 10.10 -23.83 10.74
CA GLY A 182 11.34 -24.52 10.40
C GLY A 182 12.51 -24.26 11.36
N CYS A 183 12.70 -25.21 12.28
CA CYS A 183 13.93 -25.55 13.02
C CYS A 183 14.36 -24.75 14.26
N GLU A 184 14.55 -25.54 15.32
CA GLU A 184 15.14 -25.24 16.62
C GLU A 184 16.66 -24.92 16.57
N ASN A 185 17.08 -24.29 17.67
CA ASN A 185 18.42 -24.22 18.28
C ASN A 185 19.44 -23.20 17.76
N GLY A 186 19.73 -22.23 18.61
CA GLY A 186 20.90 -21.35 18.53
C GLY A 186 20.92 -20.30 19.62
N ASN A 187 21.62 -20.60 20.71
CA ASN A 187 21.76 -19.79 21.91
C ASN A 187 22.53 -18.48 21.62
N SER A 188 21.90 -17.30 21.76
CA SER A 188 22.62 -16.02 21.85
C SER A 188 21.82 -15.00 22.66
N LYS A 189 22.46 -14.50 23.73
CA LYS A 189 21.97 -13.49 24.67
C LYS A 189 21.48 -12.24 23.93
N GLY A 190 20.21 -11.90 24.09
CA GLY A 190 19.62 -10.66 23.57
C GLY A 190 19.94 -9.47 24.47
N GLU A 191 20.54 -8.45 23.88
CA GLU A 191 20.52 -7.08 24.41
C GLU A 191 19.16 -6.47 24.05
N LEU A 192 18.50 -5.90 25.06
CA LEU A 192 17.17 -5.29 25.01
C LEU A 192 17.22 -4.03 24.13
N VAL A 193 16.47 -4.04 23.03
CA VAL A 193 16.19 -2.86 22.20
C VAL A 193 15.16 -2.00 22.93
N GLY A 194 15.50 -0.73 23.15
CA GLY A 194 14.70 0.24 23.89
C GLY A 194 13.56 0.84 23.05
N ASP A 195 12.39 0.87 23.69
CA ASP A 195 11.48 2.02 23.83
C ASP A 195 11.06 2.77 22.56
N THR A 196 10.06 2.22 21.85
CA THR A 196 9.19 2.94 20.89
C THR A 196 7.74 3.05 21.38
N GLY A 197 7.50 2.76 22.67
CA GLY A 197 6.15 2.77 23.25
C GLY A 197 5.72 4.09 23.90
N GLY A 198 6.65 5.02 24.13
CA GLY A 198 6.44 6.20 24.99
C GLY A 198 5.77 7.42 24.36
N GLU A 199 5.62 7.52 23.03
CA GLU A 199 5.17 8.78 22.42
C GLU A 199 3.64 8.98 22.40
N PHE A 200 2.84 7.90 22.41
CA PHE A 200 1.37 8.03 22.37
C PHE A 200 0.76 8.37 23.74
N GLU A 201 1.36 7.86 24.82
CA GLU A 201 0.92 8.13 26.19
C GLU A 201 1.12 9.60 26.58
N ALA A 202 2.13 10.26 26.00
CA ALA A 202 2.43 11.68 26.25
C ALA A 202 1.33 12.66 25.79
N SER A 203 0.42 12.26 24.87
CA SER A 203 -0.64 13.14 24.37
C SER A 203 -2.03 12.89 24.98
N TRP A 204 -2.29 11.70 25.54
CA TRP A 204 -3.63 11.33 26.04
C TRP A 204 -3.67 10.98 27.53
N GLY A 205 -2.50 10.83 28.16
CA GLY A 205 -2.28 10.53 29.57
C GLY A 205 -2.96 9.23 29.97
N GLY A 206 -2.15 8.21 30.26
CA GLY A 206 -2.62 6.88 30.62
C GLY A 206 -3.42 6.88 31.92
N LEU A 207 -3.41 5.73 32.61
CA LEU A 207 -4.09 5.64 33.90
C LEU A 207 -3.51 6.64 34.93
N GLU A 208 -2.30 7.16 34.72
CA GLU A 208 -1.70 8.28 35.44
C GLU A 208 -2.61 9.50 35.64
N ASN A 209 -3.47 9.83 34.67
CA ASN A 209 -4.41 10.96 34.78
C ASN A 209 -5.42 10.79 35.93
N TYR A 210 -5.62 9.56 36.39
CA TYR A 210 -6.51 9.21 37.49
C TYR A 210 -5.76 9.03 38.83
N LEU A 211 -4.43 9.15 38.85
CA LEU A 211 -3.65 9.04 40.08
C LEU A 211 -3.99 10.19 41.04
N GLU A 212 -4.53 9.85 42.21
CA GLU A 212 -5.02 10.81 43.21
C GLU A 212 -6.05 11.83 42.65
N SER A 213 -6.71 11.49 41.54
CA SER A 213 -7.81 12.30 41.00
C SER A 213 -9.10 12.05 41.78
N TRP A 214 -9.84 13.13 42.03
CA TRP A 214 -11.17 13.05 42.62
C TRP A 214 -12.24 12.64 41.61
N GLU A 215 -11.97 12.81 40.32
CA GLU A 215 -12.89 12.42 39.24
C GLU A 215 -13.10 10.92 39.27
N LEU A 216 -14.37 10.48 39.26
CA LEU A 216 -14.76 9.06 39.29
C LEU A 216 -14.26 8.25 40.52
N SER A 217 -13.66 8.91 41.50
CA SER A 217 -13.15 8.25 42.72
C SER A 217 -14.27 7.68 43.60
N ASP A 218 -14.11 6.41 43.95
CA ASP A 218 -15.03 5.60 44.75
C ASP A 218 -14.32 4.93 45.96
N VAL A 219 -13.03 5.20 46.14
CA VAL A 219 -12.23 4.86 47.33
C VAL A 219 -11.51 6.11 47.84
N ILE A 220 -11.41 6.24 49.16
CA ILE A 220 -10.60 7.28 49.82
C ILE A 220 -9.70 6.61 50.86
N PHE A 221 -8.39 6.82 50.74
CA PHE A 221 -7.45 6.48 51.81
C PHE A 221 -7.28 7.65 52.76
N ILE A 222 -7.23 7.39 54.06
CA ILE A 222 -6.90 8.37 55.11
C ILE A 222 -5.55 8.00 55.71
N VAL A 223 -4.52 8.84 55.51
CA VAL A 223 -3.12 8.56 55.87
C VAL A 223 -2.57 9.59 56.87
N GLY A 224 -1.75 9.14 57.82
CA GLY A 224 -1.08 9.98 58.82
C GLY A 224 -1.79 10.03 60.19
N LYS A 225 -1.04 10.45 61.22
CA LYS A 225 -1.40 10.32 62.65
C LYS A 225 -2.27 11.44 63.23
N ASP A 226 -2.39 12.58 62.54
CA ASP A 226 -3.13 13.77 63.01
C ASP A 226 -4.48 13.95 62.30
N GLU A 227 -4.61 14.94 61.40
CA GLU A 227 -5.87 15.28 60.70
C GLU A 227 -6.24 14.32 59.55
N GLY A 228 -5.35 13.37 59.22
CA GLY A 228 -5.57 12.36 58.18
C GLY A 228 -5.68 12.96 56.76
N ARG A 229 -4.66 12.75 55.92
CA ARG A 229 -4.73 13.17 54.51
C ARG A 229 -5.64 12.24 53.72
N ALA A 230 -6.68 12.79 53.10
CA ALA A 230 -7.53 12.07 52.17
C ALA A 230 -6.87 11.96 50.79
N VAL A 231 -6.75 10.73 50.28
CA VAL A 231 -6.16 10.42 48.98
C VAL A 231 -7.16 9.57 48.18
N PRO A 232 -7.73 10.08 47.08
CA PRO A 232 -8.75 9.38 46.32
C PRO A 232 -8.15 8.30 45.41
N ALA A 233 -8.93 7.25 45.14
CA ALA A 233 -8.57 6.16 44.24
C ALA A 233 -9.83 5.46 43.66
N HIS A 234 -9.60 4.46 42.80
CA HIS A 234 -10.62 3.78 42.01
C HIS A 234 -10.70 2.28 42.33
N LYS A 235 -11.86 1.76 42.77
CA LYS A 235 -12.07 0.37 43.21
C LYS A 235 -11.69 -0.64 42.15
N VAL A 236 -12.18 -0.45 40.92
CA VAL A 236 -11.96 -1.42 39.84
C VAL A 236 -10.47 -1.57 39.52
N ILE A 237 -9.71 -0.48 39.57
CA ILE A 237 -8.26 -0.46 39.33
C ILE A 237 -7.52 -1.16 40.47
N LEU A 238 -7.82 -0.79 41.72
CA LEU A 238 -7.20 -1.40 42.90
C LEU A 238 -7.51 -2.89 43.00
N ALA A 239 -8.79 -3.28 42.84
CA ALA A 239 -9.20 -4.67 42.91
C ALA A 239 -8.57 -5.53 41.79
N ALA A 240 -8.25 -4.92 40.64
CA ALA A 240 -7.54 -5.59 39.56
C ALA A 240 -6.03 -5.75 39.84
N SER A 241 -5.40 -4.86 40.60
CA SER A 241 -3.96 -4.93 40.93
C SER A 241 -3.65 -5.75 42.19
N GLY A 242 -4.55 -5.78 43.18
CA GLY A 242 -4.33 -6.41 44.48
C GLY A 242 -5.57 -7.06 45.08
N ASP A 243 -5.47 -7.43 46.35
CA ASP A 243 -6.54 -7.97 47.17
C ASP A 243 -7.09 -6.87 48.08
N PHE A 244 -8.12 -6.19 47.60
CA PHE A 244 -8.81 -5.14 48.33
C PHE A 244 -10.23 -5.60 48.68
N SER A 245 -10.60 -5.45 49.95
CA SER A 245 -11.93 -5.78 50.45
C SER A 245 -12.85 -4.55 50.38
N PHE A 246 -13.60 -4.44 49.28
CA PHE A 246 -14.54 -3.34 49.05
C PHE A 246 -15.99 -3.76 49.28
N THR A 247 -16.83 -2.79 49.63
CA THR A 247 -18.28 -2.98 49.69
C THR A 247 -18.89 -2.93 48.28
N SER A 248 -20.03 -3.60 48.10
CA SER A 248 -20.70 -3.71 46.80
C SER A 248 -21.31 -2.39 46.30
N SER A 249 -21.47 -1.36 47.14
CA SER A 249 -22.10 -0.09 46.79
C SER A 249 -21.59 1.08 47.63
N GLY A 250 -21.37 2.24 47.02
CA GLY A 250 -20.99 3.49 47.71
C GLY A 250 -19.48 3.75 47.74
N LYS A 251 -19.06 4.85 48.39
CA LYS A 251 -17.63 5.17 48.55
C LYS A 251 -17.03 4.39 49.73
N ASP A 252 -15.90 3.73 49.52
CA ASP A 252 -15.17 3.04 50.59
C ASP A 252 -14.08 3.94 51.18
N VAL A 253 -13.87 3.86 52.50
CA VAL A 253 -12.82 4.62 53.20
C VAL A 253 -11.85 3.64 53.88
N ILE A 254 -10.57 3.74 53.54
CA ILE A 254 -9.50 2.89 54.09
C ILE A 254 -8.60 3.73 54.99
N ASN A 255 -8.49 3.36 56.26
CA ASN A 255 -7.68 4.11 57.24
C ASN A 255 -6.29 3.47 57.41
N LEU A 256 -5.24 4.24 57.13
CA LEU A 256 -3.83 3.87 57.24
C LEU A 256 -3.08 4.89 58.10
N HIS A 257 -3.49 5.02 59.37
CA HIS A 257 -3.02 6.08 60.29
C HIS A 257 -1.51 6.03 60.59
N ASP A 258 -0.88 4.85 60.52
CA ASP A 258 0.55 4.68 60.79
C ASP A 258 1.45 4.84 59.55
N LEU A 259 0.87 5.03 58.37
CA LEU A 259 1.61 5.15 57.11
C LEU A 259 1.94 6.61 56.80
N SER A 260 3.08 6.86 56.14
CA SER A 260 3.42 8.18 55.60
C SER A 260 2.74 8.38 54.23
N TYR A 261 2.42 9.63 53.88
CA TYR A 261 1.89 9.94 52.55
C TYR A 261 2.84 9.53 51.40
N PRO A 262 4.17 9.77 51.47
CA PRO A 262 5.09 9.34 50.42
C PRO A 262 5.01 7.84 50.11
N VAL A 263 4.82 6.98 51.12
CA VAL A 263 4.68 5.53 50.91
C VAL A 263 3.36 5.19 50.20
N LEU A 264 2.24 5.82 50.58
CA LEU A 264 0.98 5.60 49.87
C LEU A 264 1.05 6.12 48.43
N HIS A 265 1.61 7.32 48.24
CA HIS A 265 1.77 7.91 46.91
C HIS A 265 2.57 6.97 46.01
N ALA A 266 3.72 6.48 46.49
CA ALA A 266 4.55 5.54 45.73
C ALA A 266 3.80 4.24 45.38
N PHE A 267 3.02 3.71 46.33
CA PHE A 267 2.20 2.53 46.11
C PHE A 267 1.12 2.74 45.04
N LEU A 268 0.39 3.86 45.10
CA LEU A 268 -0.63 4.20 44.12
C LEU A 268 0.00 4.56 42.76
N GLN A 269 1.10 5.30 42.75
CA GLN A 269 1.85 5.65 41.54
C GLN A 269 2.25 4.38 40.79
N TYR A 270 2.84 3.40 41.49
CA TYR A 270 3.18 2.11 40.88
C TYR A 270 1.96 1.39 40.27
N ILE A 271 0.80 1.40 40.93
CA ILE A 271 -0.42 0.77 40.41
C ILE A 271 -0.92 1.48 39.14
N TYR A 272 -0.87 2.81 39.11
CA TYR A 272 -1.47 3.62 38.05
C TYR A 272 -0.54 3.86 36.86
N THR A 273 0.77 3.87 37.08
CA THR A 273 1.77 4.23 36.06
C THR A 273 2.79 3.12 35.80
N GLY A 274 2.74 2.04 36.59
CA GLY A 274 3.71 0.95 36.51
C GLY A 274 5.08 1.32 37.05
N HIS A 275 5.32 2.56 37.48
CA HIS A 275 6.61 3.00 37.99
C HIS A 275 6.44 3.85 39.25
N THR A 276 7.43 3.86 40.12
CA THR A 276 7.46 4.73 41.28
C THR A 276 8.88 5.01 41.74
N GLN A 277 9.04 6.13 42.43
CA GLN A 277 10.27 6.48 43.12
C GLN A 277 9.99 6.66 44.62
N ILE A 278 10.80 6.04 45.47
CA ILE A 278 10.66 6.16 46.92
C ILE A 278 12.03 6.22 47.60
N SER A 279 12.12 6.89 48.76
CA SER A 279 13.37 6.89 49.54
C SER A 279 13.75 5.48 49.99
N GLU A 280 15.04 5.14 49.93
CA GLU A 280 15.54 3.83 50.34
C GLU A 280 15.09 3.47 51.77
N CYS A 281 15.03 4.44 52.69
CA CYS A 281 14.60 4.21 54.08
C CYS A 281 13.11 3.86 54.23
N GLU A 282 12.28 4.15 53.23
CA GLU A 282 10.84 3.89 53.23
C GLU A 282 10.45 2.62 52.45
N VAL A 283 11.40 1.93 51.80
CA VAL A 283 11.14 0.71 51.01
C VAL A 283 10.50 -0.40 51.86
N ASN A 284 10.93 -0.60 53.11
CA ASN A 284 10.32 -1.60 54.00
C ASN A 284 8.84 -1.30 54.29
N SER A 285 8.47 -0.01 54.37
CA SER A 285 7.07 0.40 54.56
C SER A 285 6.25 0.15 53.31
N LEU A 286 6.83 0.37 52.12
CA LEU A 286 6.21 0.04 50.84
C LEU A 286 6.04 -1.47 50.64
N GLU A 287 7.03 -2.26 51.06
CA GLU A 287 6.97 -3.74 51.08
C GLU A 287 5.81 -4.23 51.96
N ALA A 288 5.71 -3.73 53.19
CA ALA A 288 4.65 -4.10 54.13
C ALA A 288 3.26 -3.75 53.58
N LEU A 289 3.11 -2.59 52.95
CA LEU A 289 1.86 -2.17 52.30
C LEU A 289 1.51 -3.05 51.09
N SER A 290 2.53 -3.40 50.29
CA SER A 290 2.39 -4.28 49.13
C SER A 290 1.99 -5.70 49.53
N LEU A 291 2.51 -6.20 50.65
CA LEU A 291 2.11 -7.46 51.26
C LEU A 291 0.68 -7.41 51.78
N GLN A 292 0.29 -6.34 52.48
CA GLN A 292 -1.05 -6.15 53.03
C GLN A 292 -2.13 -6.24 51.95
N PHE A 293 -1.92 -5.58 50.82
CA PHE A 293 -2.86 -5.58 49.68
C PHE A 293 -2.49 -6.59 48.59
N LYS A 294 -1.51 -7.47 48.82
CA LYS A 294 -1.06 -8.52 47.89
C LYS A 294 -0.75 -8.04 46.47
N VAL A 295 -0.19 -6.83 46.31
CA VAL A 295 0.32 -6.33 45.02
C VAL A 295 1.65 -7.02 44.73
N THR A 296 1.56 -8.25 44.22
CA THR A 296 2.69 -9.21 44.15
C THR A 296 3.87 -8.71 43.33
N PRO A 297 3.70 -8.04 42.17
CA PRO A 297 4.84 -7.51 41.40
C PRO A 297 5.66 -6.49 42.20
N LEU A 298 4.99 -5.55 42.88
CA LEU A 298 5.64 -4.55 43.71
C LEU A 298 6.33 -5.16 44.94
N LEU A 299 5.66 -6.12 45.59
CA LEU A 299 6.22 -6.85 46.73
C LEU A 299 7.55 -7.50 46.38
N LYS A 300 7.62 -8.23 45.26
CA LYS A 300 8.86 -8.90 44.82
C LYS A 300 9.99 -7.91 44.54
N GLN A 301 9.67 -6.78 43.92
CA GLN A 301 10.67 -5.75 43.63
C GLN A 301 11.19 -5.09 44.91
N CYS A 302 10.32 -4.85 45.89
CA CYS A 302 10.75 -4.36 47.20
C CYS A 302 11.63 -5.39 47.91
N GLU A 303 11.25 -6.67 47.92
CA GLU A 303 12.04 -7.78 48.50
C GLU A 303 13.44 -7.88 47.86
N GLU A 304 13.53 -7.77 46.53
CA GLU A 304 14.79 -7.79 45.78
C GLU A 304 15.70 -6.61 46.17
N ILE A 305 15.13 -5.40 46.24
CA ILE A 305 15.84 -4.19 46.64
C ILE A 305 16.36 -4.30 48.09
N VAL A 306 15.51 -4.75 49.02
CA VAL A 306 15.88 -4.95 50.44
C VAL A 306 16.96 -6.03 50.59
N ALA A 307 16.87 -7.12 49.81
CA ALA A 307 17.89 -8.16 49.78
C ALA A 307 19.24 -7.64 49.27
N HIS A 308 19.25 -6.81 48.23
CA HIS A 308 20.47 -6.16 47.73
C HIS A 308 21.15 -5.29 48.79
N PHE A 309 20.39 -4.50 49.56
CA PHE A 309 20.96 -3.69 50.65
C PHE A 309 21.55 -4.54 51.78
N SER A 310 20.90 -5.66 52.08
CA SER A 310 21.36 -6.61 53.10
C SER A 310 22.68 -7.29 52.72
N ILE A 311 22.92 -7.52 51.42
CA ILE A 311 24.16 -8.10 50.89
C ILE A 311 25.31 -7.08 50.87
N ASP A 312 25.02 -5.82 50.57
CA ASP A 312 26.04 -4.77 50.45
C ASP A 312 26.52 -4.18 51.79
N ASN A 313 25.98 -4.62 52.94
CA ASN A 313 26.24 -4.06 54.28
C ASN A 313 26.07 -2.52 54.32
N ARG A 314 25.22 -1.95 53.47
CA ARG A 314 24.93 -0.52 53.41
C ARG A 314 23.69 -0.23 54.25
N LEU A 315 23.76 0.79 55.10
CA LEU A 315 22.58 1.35 55.76
C LEU A 315 21.76 2.12 54.71
N LEU A 316 20.43 1.98 54.75
CA LEU A 316 19.51 2.71 53.88
C LEU A 316 19.74 4.22 54.04
N ASP A 317 20.11 4.89 52.94
CA ASP A 317 20.45 6.30 52.95
C ASP A 317 19.20 7.15 52.69
N SER A 318 18.83 8.03 53.64
CA SER A 318 17.71 8.95 53.48
C SER A 318 17.86 9.93 52.31
N GLY A 319 19.08 10.08 51.75
CA GLY A 319 19.36 10.94 50.61
C GLY A 319 19.25 10.28 49.24
N LYS A 320 18.97 8.97 49.17
CA LYS A 320 18.84 8.22 47.90
C LYS A 320 17.45 7.67 47.71
N ASN A 321 17.04 7.64 46.45
CA ASN A 321 15.75 7.10 46.05
C ASN A 321 15.95 5.80 45.27
N ALA A 322 15.16 4.79 45.60
CA ALA A 322 15.00 3.59 44.80
C ALA A 322 13.96 3.86 43.69
N GLU A 323 14.32 3.49 42.46
CA GLU A 323 13.42 3.52 41.31
C GLU A 323 12.88 2.10 41.09
N ILE A 324 11.55 1.98 41.03
CA ILE A 324 10.86 0.71 40.90
C ILE A 324 9.95 0.79 39.68
N SER A 325 10.17 -0.09 38.70
CA SER A 325 9.41 -0.10 37.46
C SER A 325 8.92 -1.51 37.15
N TYR A 326 7.64 -1.65 36.83
CA TYR A 326 6.99 -2.88 36.47
C TYR A 326 7.55 -3.38 35.13
N VAL A 327 8.05 -4.63 35.13
CA VAL A 327 8.59 -5.26 33.93
C VAL A 327 7.54 -6.21 33.36
N SER A 328 6.87 -5.78 32.30
CA SER A 328 5.94 -6.65 31.56
C SER A 328 6.73 -7.77 30.86
N ARG A 329 6.26 -9.02 31.00
CA ARG A 329 6.88 -10.20 30.37
C ARG A 329 6.29 -10.52 28.99
N VAL A 330 5.37 -9.69 28.49
CA VAL A 330 4.68 -9.89 27.21
C VAL A 330 5.22 -8.87 26.20
N PRO A 331 5.66 -9.30 25.00
CA PRO A 331 6.09 -8.40 23.93
C PRO A 331 4.87 -7.75 23.25
N CYS A 332 4.14 -6.92 23.98
CA CYS A 332 2.99 -6.18 23.48
C CYS A 332 3.13 -4.70 23.83
N ILE A 333 2.43 -3.85 23.09
CA ILE A 333 2.36 -2.39 23.24
C ILE A 333 2.17 -2.06 24.74
N PRO A 334 2.89 -1.07 25.32
CA PRO A 334 2.74 -0.65 26.71
C PRO A 334 1.42 0.11 26.98
N ALA A 335 0.33 -0.29 26.32
CA ALA A 335 -1.00 0.23 26.59
C ALA A 335 -1.64 -0.49 27.78
N PHE A 336 -2.59 0.16 28.44
CA PHE A 336 -3.48 -0.50 29.40
C PHE A 336 -4.09 -1.76 28.74
N PRO A 337 -4.20 -2.89 29.45
CA PRO A 337 -3.71 -3.16 30.80
C PRO A 337 -2.27 -3.75 30.86
N TYR A 338 -1.59 -3.96 29.73
CA TYR A 338 -0.38 -4.78 29.63
C TYR A 338 0.93 -4.11 30.09
N GLY A 339 0.94 -2.78 30.22
CA GLY A 339 2.04 -1.99 30.79
C GLY A 339 1.99 -1.79 32.31
N LEU A 340 0.96 -2.31 32.99
CA LEU A 340 0.67 -2.00 34.40
C LEU A 340 0.58 -3.27 35.26
N PRO A 341 0.71 -3.18 36.60
CA PRO A 341 0.52 -4.31 37.52
C PRO A 341 -0.96 -4.67 37.69
N ILE A 342 -1.70 -4.78 36.58
CA ILE A 342 -3.14 -5.01 36.52
C ILE A 342 -3.40 -6.41 36.00
N ASN A 343 -4.25 -7.16 36.73
CA ASN A 343 -4.64 -8.50 36.33
C ASN A 343 -5.82 -8.44 35.33
N THR A 344 -5.54 -8.72 34.07
CA THR A 344 -6.53 -8.68 32.97
C THR A 344 -7.68 -9.66 33.16
N TRP A 345 -7.42 -10.84 33.73
CA TRP A 345 -8.46 -11.82 34.04
C TRP A 345 -9.45 -11.26 35.08
N LYS A 346 -8.95 -10.56 36.11
CA LYS A 346 -9.85 -9.90 37.08
C LYS A 346 -10.71 -8.82 36.43
N LEU A 347 -10.13 -8.00 35.55
CA LEU A 347 -10.89 -6.99 34.78
C LEU A 347 -11.98 -7.62 33.92
N GLU A 348 -11.67 -8.71 33.22
CA GLU A 348 -12.63 -9.46 32.43
C GLU A 348 -13.76 -10.03 33.31
N GLN A 349 -13.45 -10.56 34.50
CA GLN A 349 -14.47 -10.99 35.45
C GLN A 349 -15.33 -9.82 35.95
N PHE A 350 -14.75 -8.64 36.22
CA PHE A 350 -15.52 -7.46 36.63
C PHE A 350 -16.46 -6.99 35.52
N PHE A 351 -16.01 -7.02 34.26
CA PHE A 351 -16.86 -6.76 33.11
C PHE A 351 -18.03 -7.76 33.00
N LEU A 352 -17.75 -9.06 33.10
CA LEU A 352 -18.78 -10.11 32.97
C LEU A 352 -19.79 -10.14 34.12
N THR A 353 -19.35 -9.82 35.34
CA THR A 353 -20.18 -9.88 36.55
C THR A 353 -20.82 -8.54 36.93
N GLY A 354 -20.37 -7.44 36.33
CA GLY A 354 -20.75 -6.08 36.73
C GLY A 354 -20.24 -5.67 38.11
N LYS A 355 -19.30 -6.42 38.70
CA LYS A 355 -18.78 -6.11 40.04
C LYS A 355 -18.05 -4.77 40.03
N TYR A 356 -18.48 -3.86 40.89
CA TYR A 356 -18.03 -2.46 40.99
C TYR A 356 -18.49 -1.54 39.84
N SER A 357 -19.45 -1.97 39.02
CA SER A 357 -19.98 -1.12 37.95
C SER A 357 -20.65 0.13 38.51
N ASP A 358 -20.33 1.28 37.92
CA ASP A 358 -20.92 2.58 38.21
C ASP A 358 -21.76 3.12 37.04
N LEU A 359 -21.94 2.30 35.99
CA LEU A 359 -22.68 2.63 34.78
C LEU A 359 -23.43 1.43 34.18
N GLU A 360 -24.69 1.66 33.81
CA GLU A 360 -25.48 0.76 32.97
C GLU A 360 -25.66 1.37 31.58
N ILE A 361 -25.20 0.68 30.54
CA ILE A 361 -25.31 1.11 29.15
C ILE A 361 -26.44 0.33 28.48
N TYR A 362 -27.39 1.06 27.89
CA TYR A 362 -28.54 0.50 27.19
C TYR A 362 -28.28 0.60 25.69
N VAL A 363 -28.13 -0.53 25.00
CA VAL A 363 -27.89 -0.62 23.54
C VAL A 363 -29.04 -1.39 22.91
N GLY A 364 -30.05 -0.68 22.43
CA GLY A 364 -31.33 -1.30 22.04
C GLY A 364 -31.96 -2.02 23.25
N ASP A 365 -32.18 -3.33 23.13
CA ASP A 365 -32.74 -4.18 24.19
C ASP A 365 -31.67 -4.80 25.10
N PHE A 366 -30.38 -4.55 24.84
CA PHE A 366 -29.28 -5.10 25.61
C PHE A 366 -28.81 -4.12 26.69
N ILE A 367 -28.62 -4.63 27.91
CA ILE A 367 -28.09 -3.86 29.04
C ILE A 367 -26.72 -4.42 29.41
N VAL A 368 -25.73 -3.54 29.48
CA VAL A 368 -24.35 -3.89 29.84
C VAL A 368 -23.89 -3.04 31.02
N GLN A 369 -23.40 -3.69 32.07
CA GLN A 369 -22.77 -3.02 33.21
C GLN A 369 -21.30 -2.73 32.89
N SER A 370 -20.86 -1.51 33.18
CA SER A 370 -19.50 -1.05 32.88
C SER A 370 -18.97 -0.07 33.93
N HIS A 371 -17.72 0.37 33.74
CA HIS A 371 -16.97 1.21 34.66
C HIS A 371 -16.55 2.49 33.95
N LYS A 372 -17.01 3.66 34.43
CA LYS A 372 -16.73 4.97 33.81
C LYS A 372 -15.23 5.23 33.67
N VAL A 373 -14.43 4.86 34.68
CA VAL A 373 -12.97 5.04 34.65
C VAL A 373 -12.30 4.25 33.53
N ILE A 374 -12.77 3.04 33.23
CA ILE A 374 -12.26 2.23 32.13
C ILE A 374 -12.67 2.84 30.80
N LEU A 375 -13.93 3.25 30.64
CA LEU A 375 -14.39 3.90 29.41
C LEU A 375 -13.66 5.22 29.14
N GLY A 376 -13.50 6.05 30.18
CA GLY A 376 -12.83 7.35 30.08
C GLY A 376 -11.34 7.24 29.81
N LEU A 377 -10.69 6.15 30.22
CA LEU A 377 -9.29 5.87 29.91
C LEU A 377 -9.05 5.71 28.39
N TRP A 378 -9.99 5.06 27.70
CA TRP A 378 -9.84 4.70 26.29
C TRP A 378 -10.51 5.65 25.31
N SER A 379 -11.33 6.59 25.79
CA SER A 379 -12.24 7.37 24.93
C SER A 379 -12.43 8.80 25.44
N ALA A 380 -12.03 9.77 24.62
CA ALA A 380 -12.28 11.19 24.86
C ALA A 380 -13.75 11.55 25.01
N PRO A 381 -14.63 11.07 24.13
CA PRO A 381 -16.05 11.27 24.30
C PRO A 381 -16.57 10.78 25.65
N PHE A 382 -16.19 9.57 26.10
CA PHE A 382 -16.64 9.05 27.40
C PHE A 382 -16.04 9.81 28.58
N SER A 383 -14.74 10.11 28.57
CA SER A 383 -14.09 10.90 29.61
C SER A 383 -14.82 12.23 29.80
N LYS A 384 -14.99 13.01 28.72
CA LYS A 384 -15.71 14.29 28.75
C LYS A 384 -17.17 14.15 29.18
N MET A 385 -17.85 13.09 28.74
CA MET A 385 -19.25 12.83 29.12
C MET A 385 -19.38 12.65 30.64
N PHE A 386 -18.38 12.07 31.30
CA PHE A 386 -18.44 11.78 32.72
C PHE A 386 -17.84 12.87 33.62
N SER A 387 -17.02 13.79 33.07
CA SER A 387 -16.31 14.83 33.86
C SER A 387 -16.77 16.27 33.60
N ASN A 388 -17.63 16.54 32.60
CA ASN A 388 -18.00 17.91 32.22
C ASN A 388 -19.11 18.58 33.09
N GLY A 389 -19.65 17.89 34.08
CA GLY A 389 -20.70 18.42 34.97
C GLY A 389 -22.11 18.47 34.36
N MET A 390 -22.33 17.85 33.19
CA MET A 390 -23.66 17.71 32.60
C MET A 390 -24.45 16.55 33.24
N LYS A 391 -25.68 16.33 32.79
CA LYS A 391 -26.60 15.31 33.36
C LYS A 391 -25.96 13.91 33.37
N GLU A 392 -25.19 13.60 32.33
CA GLU A 392 -24.49 12.34 32.11
C GLU A 392 -23.41 12.09 33.16
N SER A 393 -22.76 13.14 33.67
CA SER A 393 -21.75 13.02 34.72
C SER A 393 -22.32 12.41 36.00
N PHE A 394 -23.57 12.75 36.34
CA PHE A 394 -24.28 12.26 37.52
C PHE A 394 -25.17 11.05 37.25
N SER A 395 -25.39 10.69 35.98
CA SER A 395 -26.22 9.55 35.60
C SER A 395 -25.46 8.24 35.80
N SER A 396 -26.14 7.23 36.35
CA SER A 396 -25.69 5.83 36.35
C SER A 396 -26.19 5.04 35.15
N THR A 397 -26.86 5.70 34.20
CA THR A 397 -27.43 5.07 33.00
C THR A 397 -27.04 5.84 31.73
N LEU A 398 -26.72 5.13 30.66
CA LEU A 398 -26.34 5.68 29.36
C LEU A 398 -27.09 4.98 28.23
N PRO A 399 -28.11 5.61 27.62
CA PRO A 399 -28.77 5.07 26.44
C PRO A 399 -28.00 5.37 25.16
N LEU A 400 -27.62 4.33 24.41
CA LEU A 400 -27.03 4.41 23.09
C LEU A 400 -28.04 3.95 22.03
N ARG A 401 -28.30 4.82 21.06
CA ARG A 401 -29.17 4.55 19.91
C ARG A 401 -28.33 4.31 18.67
N ASP A 402 -28.86 3.51 17.75
CA ASP A 402 -28.27 3.28 16.42
C ASP A 402 -26.84 2.70 16.49
N VAL A 403 -26.64 1.74 17.38
CA VAL A 403 -25.37 1.04 17.60
C VAL A 403 -25.64 -0.46 17.54
N ASN A 404 -24.83 -1.19 16.76
CA ASN A 404 -24.92 -2.65 16.75
C ASN A 404 -24.46 -3.22 18.12
N PRO A 405 -25.30 -4.01 18.80
CA PRO A 405 -24.99 -4.55 20.14
C PRO A 405 -23.75 -5.44 20.18
N GLU A 406 -23.52 -6.25 19.14
CA GLU A 406 -22.40 -7.19 19.05
C GLU A 406 -21.09 -6.42 18.83
N ALA A 407 -21.08 -5.45 17.93
CA ALA A 407 -19.93 -4.59 17.69
C ALA A 407 -19.59 -3.75 18.94
N PHE A 408 -20.61 -3.22 19.63
CA PHE A 408 -20.38 -2.47 20.86
C PHE A 408 -19.85 -3.36 21.99
N ARG A 409 -20.37 -4.58 22.12
CA ARG A 409 -19.84 -5.56 23.07
C ARG A 409 -18.38 -5.89 22.78
N ALA A 410 -18.02 -6.09 21.51
CA ALA A 410 -16.64 -6.31 21.10
C ALA A 410 -15.74 -5.12 21.44
N MET A 411 -16.21 -3.89 21.23
CA MET A 411 -15.49 -2.68 21.65
C MET A 411 -15.26 -2.70 23.17
N LEU A 412 -16.29 -2.97 23.98
CA LEU A 412 -16.15 -3.05 25.44
C LEU A 412 -15.16 -4.15 25.85
N GLU A 413 -15.25 -5.35 25.28
CA GLU A 413 -14.30 -6.43 25.55
C GLU A 413 -12.85 -5.98 25.25
N PHE A 414 -12.63 -5.22 24.18
CA PHE A 414 -11.34 -4.61 23.89
C PHE A 414 -10.90 -3.60 24.98
N LEU A 415 -11.79 -2.73 25.46
CA LEU A 415 -11.43 -1.75 26.51
C LEU A 415 -10.97 -2.40 27.83
N TYR A 416 -11.48 -3.58 28.18
CA TYR A 416 -11.09 -4.28 29.41
C TYR A 416 -9.86 -5.18 29.22
N THR A 417 -9.68 -5.72 28.01
CA THR A 417 -8.67 -6.77 27.77
C THR A 417 -7.51 -6.31 26.90
N GLY A 418 -7.62 -5.17 26.21
CA GLY A 418 -6.69 -4.69 25.19
C GLY A 418 -6.53 -5.64 24.00
N LYS A 419 -7.46 -6.58 23.78
CA LYS A 419 -7.36 -7.61 22.75
C LYS A 419 -8.61 -7.67 21.88
N LEU A 420 -8.39 -7.75 20.58
CA LEU A 420 -9.42 -8.05 19.60
C LEU A 420 -9.51 -9.57 19.38
N LYS A 421 -10.72 -10.14 19.41
CA LYS A 421 -10.92 -11.58 19.20
C LYS A 421 -10.74 -11.92 17.72
N LYS A 422 -10.02 -13.03 17.44
CA LYS A 422 -9.77 -13.51 16.07
C LYS A 422 -11.05 -13.84 15.28
N GLU A 423 -12.11 -14.24 15.97
CA GLU A 423 -13.42 -14.53 15.36
C GLU A 423 -14.00 -13.30 14.65
N ILE A 424 -13.80 -12.10 15.23
CA ILE A 424 -14.24 -10.83 14.65
C ILE A 424 -13.40 -10.46 13.42
N MET A 425 -12.11 -10.84 13.43
CA MET A 425 -11.21 -10.60 12.31
C MET A 425 -11.57 -11.46 11.08
N GLY A 426 -12.30 -12.56 11.24
CA GLY A 426 -12.69 -13.45 10.13
C GLY A 426 -14.01 -13.08 9.43
N ASP A 427 -14.90 -12.32 10.07
CA ASP A 427 -16.19 -11.89 9.52
C ASP A 427 -16.14 -10.41 9.10
N ILE A 428 -15.44 -10.17 7.99
CA ILE A 428 -15.10 -8.83 7.47
C ILE A 428 -16.34 -8.02 7.10
N ASN A 429 -17.38 -8.70 6.60
CA ASN A 429 -18.41 -8.04 5.79
C ASN A 429 -19.41 -7.21 6.61
N THR A 430 -19.49 -7.38 7.93
CA THR A 430 -20.39 -6.53 8.74
C THR A 430 -19.86 -6.15 10.12
N LEU A 431 -19.37 -7.10 10.92
CA LEU A 431 -19.02 -6.83 12.33
C LEU A 431 -17.75 -5.99 12.46
N LEU A 432 -16.71 -6.30 11.68
CA LEU A 432 -15.44 -5.57 11.70
C LEU A 432 -15.61 -4.11 11.26
N LEU A 433 -16.36 -3.87 10.18
CA LEU A 433 -16.64 -2.51 9.70
C LEU A 433 -17.49 -1.72 10.72
N GLN A 434 -18.48 -2.34 11.35
CA GLN A 434 -19.25 -1.70 12.42
C GLN A 434 -18.39 -1.38 13.63
N LEU A 435 -17.45 -2.26 13.99
CA LEU A 435 -16.50 -2.02 15.07
C LEU A 435 -15.56 -0.86 14.74
N LEU A 436 -15.07 -0.77 13.50
CA LEU A 436 -14.27 0.35 13.01
C LEU A 436 -15.03 1.68 13.15
N LEU A 437 -16.29 1.72 12.71
CA LEU A 437 -17.16 2.90 12.84
C LEU A 437 -17.38 3.30 14.31
N LEU A 438 -17.55 2.32 15.21
CA LEU A 438 -17.70 2.60 16.64
C LEU A 438 -16.40 3.10 17.26
N ALA A 439 -15.27 2.51 16.88
CA ALA A 439 -13.96 2.94 17.35
C ALA A 439 -13.66 4.38 16.94
N ASP A 440 -13.99 4.77 15.71
CA ASP A 440 -13.91 6.17 15.25
C ASP A 440 -14.88 7.08 16.03
N LYS A 441 -16.17 6.71 16.10
CA LYS A 441 -17.22 7.48 16.78
C LYS A 441 -16.90 7.75 18.26
N PHE A 442 -16.36 6.77 18.96
CA PHE A 442 -15.99 6.88 20.37
C PHE A 442 -14.52 7.26 20.57
N GLY A 443 -13.76 7.53 19.51
CA GLY A 443 -12.35 7.93 19.60
C GLY A 443 -11.46 6.90 20.29
N VAL A 444 -11.77 5.60 20.15
CA VAL A 444 -10.95 4.50 20.69
C VAL A 444 -9.84 4.19 19.69
N TYR A 445 -8.77 4.97 19.76
CA TYR A 445 -7.73 5.01 18.74
C TYR A 445 -7.05 3.65 18.49
N LEU A 446 -6.60 2.94 19.54
CA LEU A 446 -5.90 1.66 19.35
C LEU A 446 -6.81 0.59 18.73
N LEU A 447 -8.09 0.57 19.11
CA LEU A 447 -9.06 -0.32 18.47
C LEU A 447 -9.28 0.06 17.00
N HIS A 448 -9.38 1.35 16.71
CA HIS A 448 -9.52 1.84 15.33
C HIS A 448 -8.34 1.37 14.48
N GLN A 449 -7.11 1.46 14.99
CA GLN A 449 -5.92 0.94 14.30
C GLN A 449 -5.99 -0.57 14.05
N GLU A 450 -6.32 -1.37 15.06
CA GLU A 450 -6.45 -2.82 14.89
C GLU A 450 -7.56 -3.19 13.89
N CYS A 451 -8.66 -2.45 13.86
CA CYS A 451 -9.73 -2.66 12.88
C CYS A 451 -9.27 -2.30 11.47
N CYS A 452 -8.65 -1.13 11.29
CA CYS A 452 -8.05 -0.69 10.04
C CYS A 452 -7.07 -1.73 9.48
N LYS A 453 -6.29 -2.35 10.37
CA LYS A 453 -5.28 -3.35 10.03
C LYS A 453 -5.95 -4.59 9.50
N ALA A 454 -6.91 -5.12 10.25
CA ALA A 454 -7.69 -6.27 9.85
C ALA A 454 -8.43 -6.01 8.53
N VAL A 455 -8.97 -4.81 8.29
CA VAL A 455 -9.62 -4.47 7.02
C VAL A 455 -8.63 -4.51 5.85
N LEU A 456 -7.41 -4.03 6.02
CA LEU A 456 -6.37 -4.06 4.99
C LEU A 456 -5.82 -5.47 4.72
N GLU A 457 -5.68 -6.31 5.77
CA GLU A 457 -5.28 -7.72 5.63
C GLU A 457 -6.28 -8.54 4.80
N HIS A 458 -7.52 -8.06 4.69
CA HIS A 458 -8.60 -8.67 3.93
C HIS A 458 -8.92 -7.95 2.62
N LEU A 459 -8.02 -7.06 2.16
CA LEU A 459 -8.13 -6.42 0.84
C LEU A 459 -8.06 -7.48 -0.25
N LYS A 460 -9.20 -7.72 -0.91
CA LYS A 460 -9.37 -8.67 -2.01
C LYS A 460 -10.42 -8.14 -2.98
N GLU A 461 -10.36 -8.59 -4.23
CA GLU A 461 -11.24 -8.13 -5.31
C GLU A 461 -12.75 -8.27 -4.97
N ASP A 462 -13.14 -9.26 -4.16
CA ASP A 462 -14.51 -9.53 -3.73
C ASP A 462 -14.99 -8.66 -2.56
N THR A 463 -14.09 -8.18 -1.70
CA THR A 463 -14.42 -7.36 -0.53
C THR A 463 -14.35 -5.85 -0.82
N VAL A 464 -13.80 -5.46 -1.98
CA VAL A 464 -13.50 -4.05 -2.29
C VAL A 464 -14.75 -3.16 -2.29
N CYS A 465 -15.83 -3.58 -2.96
CA CYS A 465 -17.03 -2.74 -3.10
C CYS A 465 -17.77 -2.54 -1.76
N PRO A 466 -18.11 -3.59 -0.99
CA PRO A 466 -18.78 -3.43 0.30
C PRO A 466 -17.99 -2.58 1.30
N VAL A 467 -16.66 -2.76 1.34
CA VAL A 467 -15.82 -2.00 2.24
C VAL A 467 -15.78 -0.52 1.85
N LEU A 468 -15.57 -0.20 0.56
CA LEU A 468 -15.55 1.18 0.06
C LEU A 468 -16.84 1.93 0.37
N GLN A 469 -18.01 1.30 0.24
CA GLN A 469 -19.30 1.91 0.58
C GLN A 469 -19.37 2.41 2.02
N VAL A 470 -18.68 1.73 2.94
CA VAL A 470 -18.67 2.09 4.36
C VAL A 470 -17.57 3.12 4.63
N ILE A 471 -16.34 2.84 4.22
CA ILE A 471 -15.17 3.64 4.62
C ILE A 471 -15.08 4.98 3.91
N ALA A 472 -15.68 5.15 2.72
CA ALA A 472 -15.69 6.43 2.01
C ALA A 472 -16.36 7.57 2.81
N SER A 473 -17.27 7.19 3.73
CA SER A 473 -17.94 8.14 4.63
C SER A 473 -17.12 8.51 5.88
N VAL A 474 -15.97 7.86 6.10
CA VAL A 474 -15.19 7.93 7.34
C VAL A 474 -13.86 8.65 7.08
N LEU A 475 -13.77 9.90 7.52
CA LEU A 475 -12.61 10.75 7.25
C LEU A 475 -11.27 10.16 7.77
N SER A 476 -11.31 9.47 8.91
CA SER A 476 -10.14 8.80 9.50
C SER A 476 -9.65 7.58 8.72
N CYS A 477 -10.45 7.09 7.74
CA CYS A 477 -10.12 5.95 6.90
C CYS A 477 -9.60 6.32 5.50
N LYS A 478 -9.29 7.60 5.22
CA LYS A 478 -8.90 8.06 3.86
C LYS A 478 -7.79 7.25 3.21
N LEU A 479 -6.81 6.77 3.98
CA LEU A 479 -5.71 5.95 3.46
C LEU A 479 -6.15 4.54 3.04
N ILE A 480 -7.10 3.97 3.79
CA ILE A 480 -7.68 2.66 3.48
C ILE A 480 -8.56 2.81 2.25
N GLU A 481 -9.34 3.89 2.20
CA GLU A 481 -10.15 4.25 1.03
C GLU A 481 -9.26 4.34 -0.22
N GLU A 482 -8.15 5.09 -0.17
CA GLU A 482 -7.20 5.20 -1.30
C GLU A 482 -6.61 3.84 -1.71
N ALA A 483 -6.30 2.96 -0.76
CA ALA A 483 -5.78 1.62 -1.05
C ALA A 483 -6.83 0.75 -1.75
N TYR A 484 -8.07 0.81 -1.29
CA TYR A 484 -9.21 0.09 -1.87
C TYR A 484 -9.63 0.68 -3.24
N GLU A 485 -9.60 2.00 -3.40
CA GLU A 485 -9.83 2.68 -4.69
C GLU A 485 -8.78 2.28 -5.73
N ARG A 486 -7.50 2.21 -5.31
CA ARG A 486 -6.41 1.72 -6.16
C ARG A 486 -6.63 0.26 -6.53
N GLU A 487 -7.00 -0.58 -5.57
CA GLU A 487 -7.24 -2.01 -5.82
C GLU A 487 -8.40 -2.22 -6.79
N PHE A 488 -9.50 -1.49 -6.62
CA PHE A 488 -10.60 -1.45 -7.58
C PHE A 488 -10.06 -1.07 -8.96
N ALA A 489 -9.33 0.05 -9.06
CA ALA A 489 -8.82 0.54 -10.33
C ALA A 489 -7.92 -0.48 -11.04
N MET A 490 -7.03 -1.17 -10.30
CA MET A 490 -6.12 -2.20 -10.83
C MET A 490 -6.83 -3.51 -11.26
N HIS A 491 -8.06 -3.74 -10.82
CA HIS A 491 -8.86 -4.92 -11.14
C HIS A 491 -10.27 -4.53 -11.64
N PHE A 492 -10.39 -3.40 -12.33
CA PHE A 492 -11.67 -2.77 -12.67
C PHE A 492 -12.63 -3.70 -13.41
N ASP A 493 -12.13 -4.45 -14.39
CA ASP A 493 -12.94 -5.41 -15.16
C ASP A 493 -13.54 -6.51 -14.26
N TYR A 494 -12.76 -7.04 -13.30
CA TYR A 494 -13.26 -8.05 -12.38
C TYR A 494 -14.28 -7.44 -11.42
N CYS A 495 -13.94 -6.31 -10.78
CA CYS A 495 -14.82 -5.66 -9.80
C CYS A 495 -16.17 -5.23 -10.37
N THR A 496 -16.25 -4.92 -11.67
CA THR A 496 -17.50 -4.52 -12.34
C THR A 496 -18.30 -5.67 -12.94
N THR A 497 -17.68 -6.83 -13.20
CA THR A 497 -18.36 -7.99 -13.80
C THR A 497 -18.71 -9.08 -12.79
N ALA A 498 -17.89 -9.26 -11.75
CA ALA A 498 -18.09 -10.28 -10.73
C ALA A 498 -19.10 -9.87 -9.65
N SER A 499 -19.26 -8.55 -9.42
CA SER A 499 -20.18 -7.99 -8.43
C SER A 499 -20.95 -6.81 -9.01
N ASN A 500 -22.21 -6.66 -8.62
CA ASN A 500 -23.02 -5.49 -8.95
C ASN A 500 -22.99 -4.43 -7.83
N GLU A 501 -22.29 -4.69 -6.72
CA GLU A 501 -22.26 -3.79 -5.55
C GLU A 501 -21.56 -2.46 -5.84
N PHE A 502 -20.72 -2.38 -6.88
CA PHE A 502 -20.09 -1.12 -7.27
C PHE A 502 -21.11 -0.03 -7.65
N VAL A 503 -22.32 -0.41 -8.09
CA VAL A 503 -23.39 0.56 -8.42
C VAL A 503 -23.88 1.32 -7.18
N MET A 504 -23.59 0.83 -5.98
CA MET A 504 -23.95 1.47 -4.72
C MET A 504 -22.86 2.43 -4.20
N LEU A 505 -21.70 2.50 -4.85
CA LEU A 505 -20.69 3.51 -4.55
C LEU A 505 -21.24 4.92 -4.83
N ASP A 506 -20.80 5.89 -4.05
CA ASP A 506 -21.16 7.28 -4.29
C ASP A 506 -20.45 7.86 -5.54
N GLU A 507 -20.94 9.01 -6.01
CA GLU A 507 -20.41 9.66 -7.21
C GLU A 507 -18.92 10.03 -7.05
N ALA A 508 -18.50 10.44 -5.85
CA ALA A 508 -17.14 10.89 -5.59
C ALA A 508 -16.15 9.72 -5.65
N THR A 509 -16.41 8.64 -4.93
CA THR A 509 -15.58 7.43 -4.93
C THR A 509 -15.49 6.82 -6.32
N PHE A 510 -16.63 6.66 -7.02
CA PHE A 510 -16.61 6.11 -8.38
C PHE A 510 -15.85 7.02 -9.36
N SER A 511 -15.97 8.35 -9.21
CA SER A 511 -15.19 9.33 -9.98
C SER A 511 -13.69 9.18 -9.75
N VAL A 512 -13.25 9.00 -8.50
CA VAL A 512 -11.83 8.81 -8.16
C VAL A 512 -11.29 7.53 -8.81
N ILE A 513 -12.05 6.43 -8.75
CA ILE A 513 -11.68 5.17 -9.39
C ILE A 513 -11.50 5.36 -10.91
N LEU A 514 -12.47 5.96 -11.61
CA LEU A 514 -12.41 6.17 -13.06
C LEU A 514 -11.22 7.04 -13.52
N GLN A 515 -10.78 7.96 -12.65
CA GLN A 515 -9.65 8.86 -12.88
C GLN A 515 -8.31 8.28 -12.41
N HIS A 516 -8.32 7.15 -11.70
CA HIS A 516 -7.13 6.60 -11.08
C HIS A 516 -6.05 6.29 -12.13
N PRO A 517 -4.78 6.71 -11.93
CA PRO A 517 -3.73 6.57 -12.93
C PRO A 517 -3.35 5.11 -13.22
N GLU A 518 -3.69 4.20 -12.31
CA GLU A 518 -3.47 2.75 -12.43
C GLU A 518 -4.72 1.98 -12.84
N LEU A 519 -5.76 2.66 -13.35
CA LEU A 519 -6.95 1.98 -13.86
C LEU A 519 -6.63 1.08 -15.05
N THR A 520 -6.86 -0.21 -14.89
CA THR A 520 -6.60 -1.26 -15.88
C THR A 520 -7.91 -1.84 -16.40
N VAL A 521 -8.06 -1.85 -17.73
CA VAL A 521 -9.22 -2.42 -18.41
C VAL A 521 -8.80 -3.09 -19.70
N THR A 522 -9.52 -4.14 -20.09
CA THR A 522 -9.37 -4.83 -21.38
C THR A 522 -9.91 -4.02 -22.54
N SER A 523 -10.91 -3.16 -22.31
CA SER A 523 -11.41 -2.20 -23.31
C SER A 523 -12.03 -0.96 -22.66
N GLU A 524 -12.01 0.18 -23.36
CA GLU A 524 -12.77 1.38 -22.93
C GLU A 524 -14.29 1.17 -23.04
N GLU A 525 -14.74 0.13 -23.75
CA GLU A 525 -16.14 -0.25 -23.79
C GLU A 525 -16.61 -0.77 -22.42
N ASN A 526 -15.76 -1.50 -21.68
CA ASN A 526 -16.08 -1.91 -20.31
C ASN A 526 -16.21 -0.70 -19.38
N VAL A 527 -15.38 0.33 -19.52
CA VAL A 527 -15.50 1.57 -18.74
C VAL A 527 -16.85 2.23 -19.03
N LEU A 528 -17.24 2.29 -20.31
CA LEU A 528 -18.54 2.84 -20.72
C LEU A 528 -19.71 2.03 -20.14
N ASN A 529 -19.65 0.71 -20.24
CA ASN A 529 -20.68 -0.18 -19.72
C ASN A 529 -20.81 -0.08 -18.20
N ALA A 530 -19.70 0.00 -17.47
CA ALA A 530 -19.68 0.21 -16.03
C ALA A 530 -20.32 1.56 -15.64
N ILE A 531 -20.05 2.64 -16.38
CA ILE A 531 -20.71 3.94 -16.17
C ILE A 531 -22.22 3.81 -16.33
N PHE A 532 -22.70 3.14 -17.38
CA PHE A 532 -24.14 2.93 -17.57
C PHE A 532 -24.77 2.06 -16.48
N CYS A 533 -24.10 0.97 -16.08
CA CYS A 533 -24.57 0.10 -15.00
C CYS A 533 -24.66 0.86 -13.67
N TRP A 534 -23.66 1.68 -13.35
CA TRP A 534 -23.69 2.55 -12.18
C TRP A 534 -24.84 3.56 -12.30
N SER A 535 -25.01 4.24 -13.43
CA SER A 535 -26.05 5.27 -13.59
C SER A 535 -27.48 4.71 -13.53
N LEU A 536 -27.71 3.46 -13.92
CA LEU A 536 -29.01 2.79 -13.80
C LEU A 536 -29.23 2.05 -12.49
N GLN A 537 -28.23 1.96 -11.60
CA GLN A 537 -28.27 1.05 -10.44
C GLN A 537 -28.65 -0.38 -10.86
N ALA A 538 -27.98 -0.87 -11.90
CA ALA A 538 -28.31 -2.12 -12.54
C ALA A 538 -28.17 -3.33 -11.60
N GLU A 539 -29.13 -4.25 -11.67
CA GLU A 539 -29.08 -5.53 -10.94
C GLU A 539 -28.16 -6.56 -11.60
N GLU A 540 -27.75 -6.33 -12.85
CA GLU A 540 -26.87 -7.21 -13.64
C GLU A 540 -25.98 -6.37 -14.56
N TYR A 541 -24.75 -6.82 -14.81
CA TYR A 541 -23.86 -6.19 -15.77
C TYR A 541 -24.37 -6.37 -17.22
N PHE A 542 -24.45 -5.29 -17.98
CA PHE A 542 -24.84 -5.32 -19.40
C PHE A 542 -24.11 -4.27 -20.24
N GLY A 543 -24.09 -4.49 -21.55
CA GLY A 543 -23.53 -3.56 -22.53
C GLY A 543 -24.42 -2.35 -22.84
N TRP A 544 -23.82 -1.30 -23.39
CA TRP A 544 -24.52 -0.09 -23.83
C TRP A 544 -25.64 -0.38 -24.83
N GLU A 545 -25.62 -1.49 -25.58
CA GLU A 545 -26.70 -1.86 -26.50
C GLU A 545 -28.05 -2.02 -25.80
N ARG A 546 -28.06 -2.55 -24.57
CA ARG A 546 -29.29 -2.69 -23.78
C ARG A 546 -29.88 -1.33 -23.41
N ILE A 547 -29.02 -0.36 -23.09
CA ILE A 547 -29.44 1.03 -22.84
C ILE A 547 -30.05 1.63 -24.10
N ASP A 548 -29.41 1.41 -25.25
CA ASP A 548 -29.89 1.93 -26.52
C ASP A 548 -31.30 1.43 -26.86
N GLU A 549 -31.56 0.14 -26.64
CA GLU A 549 -32.88 -0.46 -26.77
C GLU A 549 -33.91 0.15 -25.79
N MET A 550 -33.53 0.37 -24.54
CA MET A 550 -34.40 1.01 -23.54
C MET A 550 -34.74 2.45 -23.90
N MET A 551 -33.79 3.19 -24.49
CA MET A 551 -33.95 4.58 -24.93
C MET A 551 -34.84 4.74 -26.17
N MET A 552 -35.12 3.67 -26.91
CA MET A 552 -36.13 3.70 -27.98
C MET A 552 -37.54 4.00 -27.44
N ASN A 553 -37.81 3.62 -26.18
CA ASN A 553 -39.14 3.69 -25.56
C ASN A 553 -39.19 4.58 -24.31
N SER A 554 -38.06 5.19 -23.90
CA SER A 554 -37.93 5.98 -22.67
C SER A 554 -37.00 7.18 -22.88
N THR A 555 -37.08 8.19 -22.00
CA THR A 555 -36.16 9.35 -22.04
C THR A 555 -35.02 9.19 -21.02
N PRO A 556 -33.88 9.91 -21.18
CA PRO A 556 -32.76 9.82 -20.24
C PRO A 556 -33.16 10.18 -18.80
N GLU A 557 -34.07 11.14 -18.61
CA GLU A 557 -34.53 11.58 -17.29
C GLU A 557 -35.30 10.48 -16.55
N VAL A 558 -36.10 9.69 -17.30
CA VAL A 558 -36.84 8.57 -16.73
C VAL A 558 -35.92 7.41 -16.40
N LEU A 559 -34.94 7.14 -17.27
CA LEU A 559 -34.03 6.02 -17.12
C LEU A 559 -33.00 6.24 -15.99
N PHE A 560 -32.27 7.35 -16.03
CA PHE A 560 -31.14 7.61 -15.13
C PHE A 560 -31.53 8.40 -13.87
N GLY A 561 -32.72 9.01 -13.85
CA GLY A 561 -33.23 9.74 -12.69
C GLY A 561 -32.24 10.76 -12.13
N GLN A 562 -31.91 10.62 -10.85
CA GLN A 562 -30.99 11.54 -10.15
C GLN A 562 -29.53 11.41 -10.60
N ARG A 563 -29.13 10.27 -11.22
CA ARG A 563 -27.76 10.00 -11.68
C ARG A 563 -27.50 10.48 -13.11
N LEU A 564 -28.49 11.10 -13.78
CA LEU A 564 -28.33 11.64 -15.13
C LEU A 564 -27.21 12.69 -15.19
N THR A 565 -27.13 13.58 -14.21
CA THR A 565 -26.09 14.64 -14.17
C THR A 565 -24.69 14.07 -13.99
N SER A 566 -24.56 12.93 -13.34
CA SER A 566 -23.27 12.24 -13.14
C SER A 566 -22.69 11.74 -14.46
N LEU A 567 -23.52 11.47 -15.47
CA LEU A 567 -23.06 11.07 -16.80
C LEU A 567 -22.22 12.17 -17.48
N ASP A 568 -22.57 13.45 -17.28
CA ASP A 568 -21.80 14.58 -17.80
C ASP A 568 -20.38 14.64 -17.18
N LEU A 569 -20.23 14.16 -15.94
CA LEU A 569 -18.95 14.06 -15.25
C LEU A 569 -18.15 12.83 -15.69
N PHE A 570 -18.82 11.69 -15.90
CA PHE A 570 -18.15 10.41 -16.14
C PHE A 570 -17.78 10.14 -17.60
N PHE A 571 -18.61 10.55 -18.57
CA PHE A 571 -18.30 10.30 -19.98
C PHE A 571 -16.96 10.87 -20.44
N PRO A 572 -16.52 12.06 -19.99
CA PRO A 572 -15.17 12.57 -20.29
C PRO A 572 -14.03 11.65 -19.84
N PHE A 573 -14.25 10.75 -18.88
CA PHE A 573 -13.25 9.78 -18.44
C PHE A 573 -13.14 8.57 -19.37
N VAL A 574 -14.12 8.32 -20.25
CA VAL A 574 -14.03 7.29 -21.29
C VAL A 574 -13.14 7.77 -22.42
N ARG A 575 -12.17 6.94 -22.81
CA ARG A 575 -11.23 7.27 -23.89
C ARG A 575 -11.79 6.79 -25.22
N PHE A 576 -12.87 7.43 -25.66
CA PHE A 576 -13.60 7.07 -26.90
C PHE A 576 -12.70 6.93 -28.14
N SER A 577 -11.60 7.69 -28.24
CA SER A 577 -10.65 7.59 -29.35
C SER A 577 -9.90 6.26 -29.41
N LEU A 578 -9.94 5.45 -28.34
CA LEU A 578 -9.35 4.12 -28.28
C LEU A 578 -10.38 3.02 -28.61
N LEU A 579 -11.66 3.36 -28.79
CA LEU A 579 -12.67 2.40 -29.23
C LEU A 579 -12.51 2.10 -30.74
N PRO A 580 -12.84 0.88 -31.19
CA PRO A 580 -12.83 0.54 -32.61
C PRO A 580 -13.68 1.51 -33.44
N HIS A 581 -13.19 1.93 -34.62
CA HIS A 581 -13.93 2.86 -35.48
C HIS A 581 -15.34 2.36 -35.83
N ALA A 582 -15.48 1.06 -36.12
CA ALA A 582 -16.78 0.43 -36.41
C ALA A 582 -17.75 0.51 -35.22
N LEU A 583 -17.23 0.44 -33.98
CA LEU A 583 -18.04 0.62 -32.77
C LEU A 583 -18.45 2.08 -32.60
N LEU A 584 -17.53 3.03 -32.80
CA LEU A 584 -17.85 4.46 -32.74
C LEU A 584 -18.92 4.87 -33.76
N GLU A 585 -18.90 4.32 -34.97
CA GLU A 585 -19.97 4.56 -35.96
C GLU A 585 -21.33 4.04 -35.49
N LYS A 586 -21.37 2.89 -34.81
CA LYS A 586 -22.59 2.38 -34.18
C LYS A 586 -23.06 3.29 -33.05
N LEU A 587 -22.16 3.67 -32.14
CA LEU A 587 -22.42 4.62 -31.05
C LEU A 587 -22.89 5.97 -31.57
N GLN A 588 -22.40 6.45 -32.71
CA GLN A 588 -22.83 7.73 -33.28
C GLN A 588 -24.29 7.68 -33.76
N ARG A 589 -24.76 6.51 -34.22
CA ARG A 589 -26.12 6.31 -34.77
C ARG A 589 -27.15 5.89 -33.72
N SER A 590 -26.69 5.56 -32.51
CA SER A 590 -27.49 5.08 -31.39
C SER A 590 -28.46 6.16 -30.87
N GLU A 591 -29.55 5.76 -30.24
CA GLU A 591 -30.46 6.66 -29.52
C GLU A 591 -29.77 7.36 -28.36
N ILE A 592 -28.82 6.71 -27.70
CA ILE A 592 -27.97 7.33 -26.67
C ILE A 592 -27.32 8.61 -27.20
N SER A 593 -26.71 8.55 -28.40
CA SER A 593 -26.07 9.70 -29.03
C SER A 593 -27.05 10.75 -29.54
N LYS A 594 -28.30 10.38 -29.83
CA LYS A 594 -29.33 11.36 -30.21
C LYS A 594 -29.87 12.12 -29.01
N GLN A 595 -30.00 11.44 -27.87
CA GLN A 595 -30.68 11.98 -26.68
C GLN A 595 -29.72 12.58 -25.66
N ILE A 596 -28.42 12.21 -25.67
CA ILE A 596 -27.40 12.72 -24.75
C ILE A 596 -26.35 13.56 -25.51
N PRO A 597 -26.41 14.91 -25.44
CA PRO A 597 -25.55 15.79 -26.23
C PRO A 597 -24.04 15.66 -25.94
N ILE A 598 -23.64 15.48 -24.68
CA ILE A 598 -22.23 15.33 -24.35
C ILE A 598 -21.67 14.04 -24.96
N PHE A 599 -22.41 12.95 -24.88
CA PHE A 599 -22.04 11.65 -25.46
C PHE A 599 -21.84 11.78 -26.97
N HIS A 600 -22.80 12.42 -27.66
CA HIS A 600 -22.70 12.72 -29.08
C HIS A 600 -21.42 13.45 -29.45
N HIS A 601 -21.10 14.51 -28.69
CA HIS A 601 -19.93 15.34 -28.93
C HIS A 601 -18.64 14.52 -28.77
N LEU A 602 -18.52 13.72 -27.70
CA LEU A 602 -17.33 12.92 -27.42
C LEU A 602 -17.10 11.82 -28.47
N VAL A 603 -18.17 11.15 -28.91
CA VAL A 603 -18.09 10.14 -29.99
C VAL A 603 -17.69 10.78 -31.32
N LYS A 604 -18.29 11.93 -31.66
CA LYS A 604 -17.98 12.67 -32.90
C LYS A 604 -16.53 13.19 -32.90
N GLU A 605 -16.06 13.68 -31.76
CA GLU A 605 -14.67 14.10 -31.55
C GLU A 605 -13.71 12.92 -31.80
N ALA A 606 -14.00 11.75 -31.23
CA ALA A 606 -13.20 10.53 -31.41
C ALA A 606 -13.17 10.07 -32.88
N ILE A 607 -14.31 10.09 -33.59
CA ILE A 607 -14.38 9.74 -35.02
C ILE A 607 -13.54 10.71 -35.85
N THR A 608 -13.68 12.00 -35.59
CA THR A 608 -12.94 13.05 -36.32
C THR A 608 -11.43 12.90 -36.09
N PHE A 609 -11.03 12.61 -34.85
CA PHE A 609 -9.64 12.35 -34.49
C PHE A 609 -9.06 11.16 -35.26
N LEU A 610 -9.79 10.04 -35.34
CA LEU A 610 -9.35 8.84 -36.07
C LEU A 610 -9.28 9.05 -37.59
N GLN A 611 -10.15 9.89 -38.16
CA GLN A 611 -10.23 10.11 -39.62
C GLN A 611 -9.18 11.10 -40.15
N PHE A 612 -8.92 12.19 -39.42
CA PHE A 612 -8.12 13.30 -39.94
C PHE A 612 -6.77 13.46 -39.23
N GLY A 613 -6.57 12.80 -38.07
CA GLY A 613 -5.45 13.09 -37.18
C GLY A 613 -5.50 14.52 -36.64
N SER A 614 -4.70 14.82 -35.62
CA SER A 614 -4.59 16.18 -35.08
C SER A 614 -3.12 16.58 -34.90
N THR A 615 -2.82 17.85 -35.17
CA THR A 615 -1.47 18.43 -35.19
C THR A 615 -0.99 18.99 -33.84
N CYS A 616 -1.80 18.93 -32.78
CA CYS A 616 -1.42 19.50 -31.48
C CYS A 616 -2.14 18.79 -30.31
N LEU A 617 -1.58 17.71 -29.75
CA LEU A 617 -2.29 16.98 -28.67
C LEU A 617 -1.40 16.14 -27.72
N GLU A 618 -0.16 16.56 -27.45
CA GLU A 618 0.70 15.87 -26.45
C GLU A 618 0.22 16.01 -24.98
N LYS A 619 -0.95 16.60 -24.70
CA LYS A 619 -1.37 16.97 -23.33
C LYS A 619 -2.78 16.56 -22.89
N ASN A 620 -3.60 15.92 -23.74
CA ASN A 620 -4.95 15.52 -23.34
C ASN A 620 -5.01 14.01 -23.07
N TYR A 621 -5.30 13.63 -21.83
CA TYR A 621 -5.35 12.25 -21.33
C TYR A 621 -6.40 11.39 -22.05
N ARG A 622 -7.43 12.01 -22.65
CA ARG A 622 -8.51 11.30 -23.36
C ARG A 622 -8.05 10.57 -24.63
N PHE A 623 -6.91 10.96 -25.20
CA PHE A 623 -6.34 10.35 -26.41
C PHE A 623 -5.12 9.46 -26.11
N GLN A 624 -4.78 9.26 -24.84
CA GLN A 624 -3.65 8.43 -24.42
C GLN A 624 -4.18 7.08 -23.95
N HIS A 625 -3.44 5.99 -24.14
CA HIS A 625 -3.81 4.69 -23.57
C HIS A 625 -3.75 4.71 -22.03
N ARG A 626 -4.61 3.95 -21.36
CA ARG A 626 -4.50 3.72 -19.91
C ARG A 626 -3.17 3.01 -19.64
N ARG A 627 -2.68 3.08 -18.40
CA ARG A 627 -1.73 2.05 -17.95
C ARG A 627 -2.48 0.74 -18.08
N SER A 628 -2.12 -0.02 -19.09
CA SER A 628 -2.79 -1.27 -19.38
C SER A 628 -2.15 -2.41 -18.58
N SER A 629 -2.93 -3.47 -18.38
CA SER A 629 -2.46 -4.81 -18.02
C SER A 629 -1.43 -5.37 -19.03
N PHE A 630 -1.23 -4.70 -20.17
CA PHE A 630 -0.25 -5.09 -21.18
C PHE A 630 1.17 -4.69 -20.75
N LYS A 631 2.09 -5.64 -20.80
CA LYS A 631 3.51 -5.32 -20.64
C LYS A 631 4.03 -4.70 -21.94
N GLU A 632 4.49 -3.46 -21.86
CA GLU A 632 5.13 -2.79 -23.00
C GLU A 632 6.55 -3.34 -23.19
N HIS A 633 6.80 -3.84 -24.41
CA HIS A 633 8.09 -4.31 -24.90
C HIS A 633 8.58 -3.32 -25.95
N GLN A 634 9.52 -2.45 -25.56
CA GLN A 634 10.04 -1.40 -26.44
C GLN A 634 11.25 -1.88 -27.22
N TYR A 635 11.28 -1.61 -28.53
CA TYR A 635 12.50 -1.79 -29.31
C TYR A 635 13.57 -0.80 -28.84
N ILE A 636 14.74 -1.32 -28.45
CA ILE A 636 15.91 -0.52 -28.07
C ILE A 636 16.94 -0.59 -29.19
N CYS A 637 17.29 -1.81 -29.61
CA CYS A 637 18.22 -2.06 -30.70
C CYS A 637 18.08 -3.49 -31.24
N ASP A 638 18.63 -3.72 -32.44
CA ASP A 638 18.64 -5.03 -33.08
C ASP A 638 19.21 -6.14 -32.16
N GLY A 639 18.40 -7.18 -31.91
CA GLY A 639 18.82 -8.33 -31.10
C GLY A 639 18.89 -8.07 -29.60
N ASP A 640 18.20 -7.04 -29.11
CA ASP A 640 18.09 -6.72 -27.69
C ASP A 640 17.43 -7.83 -26.84
N SER A 641 17.09 -7.51 -25.59
CA SER A 641 16.46 -8.44 -24.65
C SER A 641 15.17 -7.85 -24.08
N ASN A 642 14.51 -7.00 -24.86
CA ASN A 642 13.31 -6.29 -24.43
C ASN A 642 12.06 -6.67 -25.23
N GLY A 643 12.20 -7.54 -26.23
CA GLY A 643 11.08 -8.04 -27.04
C GLY A 643 10.24 -9.13 -26.38
N VAL A 644 9.13 -9.46 -27.03
CA VAL A 644 8.09 -10.38 -26.55
C VAL A 644 8.58 -11.81 -26.43
N PHE A 645 9.35 -12.31 -27.40
CA PHE A 645 9.86 -13.69 -27.35
C PHE A 645 10.96 -13.84 -26.31
N TYR A 646 11.80 -12.81 -26.12
CA TYR A 646 12.71 -12.79 -24.97
C TYR A 646 11.94 -12.88 -23.66
N PHE A 647 10.89 -12.08 -23.50
CA PHE A 647 10.06 -12.09 -22.29
C PHE A 647 9.37 -13.43 -22.05
N ALA A 648 8.76 -14.02 -23.08
CA ALA A 648 8.18 -15.35 -23.02
C ALA A 648 9.23 -16.42 -22.64
N GLY A 649 10.46 -16.29 -23.17
CA GLY A 649 11.59 -17.17 -22.86
C GLY A 649 12.05 -17.12 -21.40
N THR A 650 11.85 -16.00 -20.71
CA THR A 650 12.10 -15.86 -19.25
C THR A 650 10.96 -16.36 -18.37
N SER A 651 9.95 -17.03 -18.95
CA SER A 651 8.68 -17.33 -18.28
C SER A 651 8.06 -16.07 -17.69
N TYR A 652 7.96 -15.04 -18.52
CA TYR A 652 7.39 -13.75 -18.16
C TYR A 652 8.11 -13.07 -16.98
N GLY A 653 9.42 -13.26 -16.88
CA GLY A 653 10.29 -12.67 -15.86
C GLY A 653 10.51 -13.55 -14.62
N ALA A 654 9.90 -14.73 -14.55
CA ALA A 654 10.05 -15.63 -13.40
C ALA A 654 11.43 -16.29 -13.33
N HIS A 655 12.06 -16.56 -14.48
CA HIS A 655 13.29 -17.36 -14.57
C HIS A 655 14.31 -16.82 -15.57
N GLN A 656 15.52 -17.39 -15.57
CA GLN A 656 16.51 -17.12 -16.61
C GLN A 656 15.97 -17.52 -17.99
N TRP A 657 16.42 -16.81 -19.02
CA TRP A 657 15.97 -17.02 -20.38
C TRP A 657 16.22 -18.46 -20.86
N MET A 658 15.17 -19.07 -21.40
CA MET A 658 15.23 -20.29 -22.19
C MET A 658 14.48 -20.07 -23.50
N ASN A 659 14.77 -20.89 -24.52
CA ASN A 659 14.11 -20.75 -25.82
C ASN A 659 12.58 -20.92 -25.66
N PRO A 660 11.76 -19.95 -26.09
CA PRO A 660 10.32 -19.95 -25.81
C PRO A 660 9.57 -21.09 -26.50
N VAL A 661 10.08 -21.63 -27.61
CA VAL A 661 9.53 -22.84 -28.26
C VAL A 661 9.82 -24.09 -27.40
N LEU A 662 11.02 -24.20 -26.82
CA LEU A 662 11.35 -25.33 -25.93
C LEU A 662 10.52 -25.31 -24.64
N CYS A 663 10.23 -24.11 -24.13
CA CYS A 663 9.38 -23.93 -22.95
C CYS A 663 7.87 -23.98 -23.26
N LYS A 664 7.48 -24.25 -24.51
CA LYS A 664 6.08 -24.31 -24.98
C LYS A 664 5.28 -23.03 -24.68
N ARG A 665 5.94 -21.88 -24.65
CA ARG A 665 5.29 -20.56 -24.48
C ARG A 665 4.84 -19.98 -25.80
N VAL A 666 5.55 -20.29 -26.88
CA VAL A 666 5.25 -19.84 -28.24
C VAL A 666 5.36 -21.05 -29.16
N ASN A 667 4.49 -21.11 -30.18
CA ASN A 667 4.56 -22.13 -31.22
C ASN A 667 4.91 -21.49 -32.56
N ILE A 668 5.82 -22.11 -33.31
CA ILE A 668 6.30 -21.58 -34.59
C ILE A 668 6.17 -22.67 -35.66
N THR A 669 5.63 -22.29 -36.81
CA THR A 669 5.41 -23.16 -37.96
C THR A 669 5.89 -22.49 -39.25
N ALA A 670 6.09 -23.29 -40.28
CA ALA A 670 6.61 -22.84 -41.57
C ALA A 670 5.82 -23.49 -42.71
N SER A 671 5.91 -22.90 -43.90
CA SER A 671 5.36 -23.46 -45.15
C SER A 671 6.01 -24.79 -45.56
N SER A 672 7.26 -25.04 -45.18
CA SER A 672 7.95 -26.32 -45.43
C SER A 672 7.94 -27.23 -44.20
N PRO A 673 7.93 -28.56 -44.38
CA PRO A 673 8.05 -29.51 -43.28
C PRO A 673 9.34 -29.32 -42.47
N PHE A 674 9.32 -29.74 -41.21
CA PHE A 674 10.48 -29.73 -40.33
C PHE A 674 11.68 -30.44 -40.97
N SER A 675 12.83 -29.79 -40.95
CA SER A 675 14.07 -30.32 -41.51
C SER A 675 15.28 -29.74 -40.78
N ARG A 676 16.49 -30.17 -41.14
CA ARG A 676 17.73 -29.56 -40.63
C ARG A 676 17.90 -28.07 -40.99
N PHE A 677 17.11 -27.56 -41.95
CA PHE A 677 17.12 -26.17 -42.40
C PHE A 677 15.85 -25.41 -41.99
N THR A 678 14.78 -26.12 -41.66
CA THR A 678 13.50 -25.56 -41.21
C THR A 678 13.25 -26.02 -39.79
N ASP A 679 13.93 -25.38 -38.83
CA ASP A 679 13.78 -25.65 -37.40
C ASP A 679 13.14 -24.43 -36.69
N PRO A 680 11.89 -24.52 -36.23
CA PRO A 680 11.19 -23.43 -35.54
C PRO A 680 11.94 -22.84 -34.34
N LYS A 681 12.77 -23.62 -33.65
CA LYS A 681 13.54 -23.14 -32.49
C LYS A 681 14.57 -22.09 -32.89
N VAL A 682 15.07 -22.14 -34.12
CA VAL A 682 16.10 -21.22 -34.62
C VAL A 682 15.55 -19.80 -34.66
N LEU A 683 14.29 -19.63 -35.07
CA LEU A 683 13.69 -18.30 -35.30
C LEU A 683 13.64 -17.43 -34.05
N VAL A 684 13.55 -18.04 -32.86
CA VAL A 684 13.55 -17.35 -31.56
C VAL A 684 14.76 -17.73 -30.71
N SER A 685 15.82 -18.21 -31.36
CA SER A 685 17.11 -18.47 -30.74
C SER A 685 17.93 -17.19 -30.70
N ARG A 686 18.77 -17.04 -29.67
CA ARG A 686 19.77 -15.95 -29.64
C ARG A 686 21.07 -16.30 -30.38
N ASN A 687 21.24 -17.57 -30.77
CA ASN A 687 22.41 -18.02 -31.50
C ASN A 687 22.20 -17.84 -33.00
N PHE A 688 23.20 -17.29 -33.68
CA PHE A 688 23.18 -17.17 -35.13
C PHE A 688 23.21 -18.54 -35.79
N GLN A 689 22.29 -18.77 -36.74
CA GLN A 689 22.26 -19.97 -37.57
C GLN A 689 22.63 -19.62 -39.01
N GLY A 690 23.63 -20.31 -39.55
CA GLY A 690 24.16 -20.04 -40.89
C GLY A 690 23.23 -20.46 -42.04
N THR A 691 22.29 -21.36 -41.81
CA THR A 691 21.29 -21.78 -42.80
C THR A 691 19.96 -22.06 -42.10
N SER A 692 18.94 -21.27 -42.40
CA SER A 692 17.61 -21.36 -41.81
C SER A 692 16.58 -20.76 -42.76
N PHE A 693 15.66 -21.58 -43.28
CA PHE A 693 14.63 -21.10 -44.20
C PHE A 693 13.32 -21.88 -44.13
N ALA A 694 12.23 -21.19 -44.47
CA ALA A 694 10.96 -21.81 -44.85
C ALA A 694 10.90 -21.90 -46.38
N GLY A 695 10.72 -23.11 -46.88
CA GLY A 695 10.70 -23.40 -48.32
C GLY A 695 9.31 -23.20 -48.96
N PRO A 696 9.26 -23.17 -50.30
CA PRO A 696 8.03 -22.92 -51.04
C PRO A 696 6.98 -24.00 -50.84
N GLN A 697 5.75 -23.54 -50.62
CA GLN A 697 4.53 -24.35 -50.66
C GLN A 697 3.57 -23.78 -51.70
N VAL A 698 2.84 -24.65 -52.40
CA VAL A 698 1.79 -24.23 -53.33
C VAL A 698 0.48 -24.10 -52.57
N GLU A 699 0.00 -22.87 -52.41
CA GLU A 699 -1.29 -22.55 -51.82
C GLU A 699 -2.17 -21.85 -52.86
N SER A 700 -3.34 -22.44 -53.17
CA SER A 700 -4.31 -21.87 -54.11
C SER A 700 -3.75 -21.48 -55.49
N GLY A 701 -2.74 -22.20 -55.97
CA GLY A 701 -2.10 -21.97 -57.28
C GLY A 701 -0.94 -20.96 -57.28
N ASN A 702 -0.65 -20.32 -56.15
CA ASN A 702 0.51 -19.45 -55.99
C ASN A 702 1.60 -20.14 -55.16
N ILE A 703 2.86 -19.86 -55.48
CA ILE A 703 4.00 -20.28 -54.66
C ILE A 703 4.14 -19.25 -53.54
N SER A 704 4.12 -19.71 -52.30
CA SER A 704 4.33 -18.86 -51.13
C SER A 704 5.23 -19.55 -50.12
N SER A 705 6.06 -18.75 -49.45
CA SER A 705 6.88 -19.20 -48.33
C SER A 705 6.67 -18.31 -47.14
N TRP A 706 6.51 -18.91 -45.97
CA TRP A 706 6.18 -18.16 -44.76
C TRP A 706 6.69 -18.82 -43.49
N TRP A 707 6.96 -17.97 -42.50
CA TRP A 707 7.10 -18.33 -41.10
C TRP A 707 5.92 -17.76 -40.33
N MET A 708 5.28 -18.57 -39.48
CA MET A 708 4.15 -18.18 -38.66
C MET A 708 4.43 -18.46 -37.19
N VAL A 709 4.05 -17.52 -36.34
CA VAL A 709 4.15 -17.59 -34.89
C VAL A 709 2.76 -17.53 -34.27
N ASP A 710 2.52 -18.38 -33.30
CA ASP A 710 1.38 -18.39 -32.40
C ASP A 710 1.87 -18.07 -30.98
N LEU A 711 1.40 -16.95 -30.41
CA LEU A 711 1.78 -16.49 -29.08
C LEU A 711 1.17 -17.32 -27.93
N GLY A 712 0.23 -18.21 -28.21
CA GLY A 712 -0.53 -18.95 -27.20
C GLY A 712 -1.94 -18.42 -27.03
N HIS A 713 -2.82 -19.23 -26.42
CA HIS A 713 -4.25 -18.92 -26.30
C HIS A 713 -4.56 -17.78 -25.32
N ASP A 714 -3.69 -17.58 -24.34
CA ASP A 714 -3.83 -16.54 -23.31
C ASP A 714 -3.15 -15.22 -23.70
N HIS A 715 -2.54 -15.15 -24.89
CA HIS A 715 -1.66 -14.05 -25.25
C HIS A 715 -2.07 -13.37 -26.55
N GLN A 716 -1.94 -12.05 -26.54
CA GLN A 716 -2.12 -11.21 -27.71
C GLN A 716 -1.08 -10.09 -27.71
N LEU A 717 -0.75 -9.56 -28.88
CA LEU A 717 0.21 -8.48 -29.03
C LEU A 717 -0.35 -7.40 -29.96
N MET A 718 -0.38 -6.17 -29.45
CA MET A 718 -0.48 -4.97 -30.28
C MET A 718 0.91 -4.61 -30.76
N CYS A 719 1.32 -5.16 -31.90
CA CYS A 719 2.69 -5.06 -32.41
C CYS A 719 2.96 -3.67 -33.00
N ASN A 720 3.95 -2.95 -32.46
CA ASN A 720 4.36 -1.63 -32.95
C ASN A 720 5.76 -1.61 -33.59
N TYR A 721 6.53 -2.69 -33.45
CA TYR A 721 7.85 -2.84 -34.05
C TYR A 721 8.18 -4.33 -34.24
N TYR A 722 8.97 -4.67 -35.24
CA TYR A 722 9.51 -6.02 -35.39
C TYR A 722 10.92 -6.01 -35.94
N THR A 723 11.70 -7.02 -35.56
CA THR A 723 13.09 -7.22 -35.95
C THR A 723 13.26 -8.59 -36.57
N ILE A 724 13.99 -8.67 -37.68
CA ILE A 724 14.40 -9.94 -38.28
C ILE A 724 15.91 -9.98 -38.45
N ARG A 725 16.46 -11.20 -38.48
CA ARG A 725 17.84 -11.43 -38.93
C ARG A 725 17.85 -12.41 -40.09
N GLN A 726 18.51 -12.01 -41.17
CA GLN A 726 18.81 -12.90 -42.28
C GLN A 726 19.71 -14.05 -41.80
N ASP A 727 19.53 -15.23 -42.36
CA ASP A 727 20.49 -16.32 -42.17
C ASP A 727 21.85 -16.05 -42.87
N GLY A 728 22.73 -17.05 -42.93
CA GLY A 728 24.05 -16.91 -43.58
C GLY A 728 24.02 -16.98 -45.11
N SER A 729 22.86 -17.13 -45.74
CA SER A 729 22.73 -17.23 -47.20
C SER A 729 22.75 -15.86 -47.89
N ARG A 730 22.74 -15.89 -49.23
CA ARG A 730 22.57 -14.70 -50.09
C ARG A 730 21.15 -14.55 -50.64
N THR A 731 20.20 -15.39 -50.19
CA THR A 731 18.79 -15.36 -50.61
C THR A 731 18.04 -14.27 -49.84
N PHE A 732 18.38 -13.00 -50.10
CA PHE A 732 17.78 -11.87 -49.38
C PHE A 732 16.31 -11.70 -49.77
N MET A 733 15.42 -11.60 -48.79
CA MET A 733 14.02 -11.27 -49.07
C MET A 733 13.92 -9.85 -49.66
N ARG A 734 13.08 -9.69 -50.68
CA ARG A 734 12.82 -8.41 -51.35
C ARG A 734 11.38 -7.96 -51.21
N SER A 735 10.44 -8.88 -51.38
CA SER A 735 9.01 -8.55 -51.32
C SER A 735 8.30 -9.52 -50.37
N TRP A 736 7.80 -9.00 -49.25
CA TRP A 736 7.08 -9.77 -48.24
C TRP A 736 6.05 -8.92 -47.49
N ASN A 737 5.07 -9.56 -46.90
CA ASN A 737 4.12 -8.93 -46.00
C ASN A 737 4.36 -9.43 -44.57
N PHE A 738 4.39 -8.50 -43.63
CA PHE A 738 4.27 -8.80 -42.21
C PHE A 738 2.79 -8.69 -41.84
N GLN A 739 2.20 -9.79 -41.35
CA GLN A 739 0.76 -9.92 -41.13
C GLN A 739 0.43 -10.35 -39.70
N GLY A 740 -0.71 -9.89 -39.19
CA GLY A 740 -1.30 -10.29 -37.91
C GLY A 740 -2.64 -11.00 -38.11
N SER A 741 -3.00 -11.91 -37.21
CA SER A 741 -4.30 -12.61 -37.20
C SER A 741 -4.74 -12.98 -35.78
N GLY A 742 -6.05 -12.92 -35.52
CA GLY A 742 -6.64 -13.36 -34.25
C GLY A 742 -6.93 -14.86 -34.21
N ASP A 743 -7.20 -15.47 -35.36
CA ASP A 743 -7.67 -16.86 -35.51
C ASP A 743 -6.70 -17.77 -36.30
N GLY A 744 -5.63 -17.19 -36.88
CA GLY A 744 -4.68 -17.89 -37.74
C GLY A 744 -5.18 -18.15 -39.17
N VAL A 745 -6.40 -17.70 -39.50
CA VAL A 745 -7.08 -17.94 -40.78
C VAL A 745 -7.29 -16.62 -41.54
N ASN A 746 -7.81 -15.60 -40.85
CA ASN A 746 -8.05 -14.27 -41.41
C ASN A 746 -6.87 -13.35 -41.08
N TRP A 747 -6.18 -12.89 -42.12
CA TRP A 747 -4.92 -12.15 -41.97
C TRP A 747 -5.05 -10.68 -42.35
N THR A 748 -4.46 -9.80 -41.55
CA THR A 748 -4.34 -8.36 -41.80
C THR A 748 -2.90 -7.99 -42.12
N ASN A 749 -2.66 -7.27 -43.22
CA ASN A 749 -1.33 -6.72 -43.54
C ASN A 749 -1.01 -5.61 -42.55
N LEU A 750 0.05 -5.82 -41.74
CA LEU A 750 0.59 -4.80 -40.84
C LEU A 750 1.61 -3.93 -41.57
N ILE A 751 2.49 -4.55 -42.36
CA ILE A 751 3.45 -3.86 -43.24
C ILE A 751 3.57 -4.63 -44.56
N GLU A 752 3.61 -3.91 -45.67
CA GLU A 752 3.91 -4.43 -47.00
C GLU A 752 5.31 -3.96 -47.45
N HIS A 753 6.22 -4.90 -47.67
CA HIS A 753 7.55 -4.65 -48.24
C HIS A 753 7.54 -4.99 -49.73
N LYS A 754 8.00 -4.06 -50.57
CA LYS A 754 8.14 -4.24 -52.03
C LYS A 754 9.54 -3.82 -52.45
N GLU A 755 10.29 -4.74 -53.05
CA GLU A 755 11.68 -4.51 -53.49
C GLU A 755 12.59 -3.90 -52.39
N ASP A 756 12.41 -4.33 -51.15
CA ASP A 756 13.12 -3.83 -49.98
C ASP A 756 14.60 -4.25 -50.01
N GLN A 757 15.49 -3.26 -49.90
CA GLN A 757 16.95 -3.43 -49.94
C GLN A 757 17.64 -3.22 -48.59
N THR A 758 16.88 -3.15 -47.49
CA THR A 758 17.41 -2.94 -46.14
C THR A 758 18.37 -4.06 -45.74
N ILE A 759 18.01 -5.32 -46.06
CA ILE A 759 18.88 -6.48 -45.90
C ILE A 759 19.72 -6.68 -47.16
N CYS A 760 21.04 -6.55 -47.04
CA CYS A 760 21.97 -6.71 -48.14
C CYS A 760 23.22 -7.53 -47.78
N LYS A 761 23.36 -7.98 -46.53
CA LYS A 761 24.49 -8.80 -46.06
C LYS A 761 23.99 -10.06 -45.36
N PRO A 762 24.69 -11.21 -45.50
CA PRO A 762 24.41 -12.40 -44.71
C PRO A 762 24.49 -12.11 -43.21
N GLY A 763 23.55 -12.65 -42.43
CA GLY A 763 23.52 -12.47 -40.98
C GLY A 763 23.11 -11.08 -40.47
N GLN A 764 22.70 -10.18 -41.37
CA GLN A 764 22.31 -8.80 -41.03
C GLN A 764 20.95 -8.78 -40.30
N PHE A 765 20.87 -7.96 -39.26
CA PHE A 765 19.61 -7.55 -38.66
C PHE A 765 18.99 -6.40 -39.44
N ALA A 766 17.67 -6.39 -39.50
CA ALA A 766 16.89 -5.26 -39.94
C ALA A 766 15.59 -5.20 -39.13
N SER A 767 15.14 -3.99 -38.86
CA SER A 767 13.98 -3.75 -38.03
C SER A 767 13.15 -2.61 -38.57
N TRP A 768 11.83 -2.70 -38.38
CA TRP A 768 10.88 -1.75 -38.93
C TRP A 768 9.78 -1.40 -37.92
N PRO A 769 9.40 -0.12 -37.82
CA PRO A 769 8.22 0.29 -37.09
C PRO A 769 6.95 -0.15 -37.83
N VAL A 770 5.99 -0.69 -37.08
CA VAL A 770 4.63 -0.91 -37.55
C VAL A 770 3.88 0.40 -37.33
N ILE A 771 3.53 1.10 -38.41
CA ILE A 771 2.90 2.43 -38.37
C ILE A 771 1.50 2.32 -38.97
N GLY A 772 0.54 3.07 -38.45
CA GLY A 772 -0.84 3.11 -38.93
C GLY A 772 -1.83 2.46 -37.96
N SER A 773 -2.87 1.81 -38.48
CA SER A 773 -3.90 1.14 -37.67
C SER A 773 -3.46 -0.23 -37.12
N GLY A 774 -2.36 -0.80 -37.63
CA GLY A 774 -1.84 -2.11 -37.22
C GLY A 774 -1.49 -2.24 -35.73
N PRO A 775 -0.79 -1.28 -35.11
CA PRO A 775 -0.46 -1.31 -33.68
C PRO A 775 -1.65 -1.10 -32.74
N LEU A 776 -2.86 -0.84 -33.27
CA LEU A 776 -4.07 -0.63 -32.48
C LEU A 776 -4.84 -1.93 -32.24
N PHE A 777 -4.51 -3.02 -32.94
CA PHE A 777 -5.21 -4.30 -32.83
C PHE A 777 -4.36 -5.37 -32.17
N PRO A 778 -4.88 -6.06 -31.14
CA PRO A 778 -4.19 -7.19 -30.53
C PRO A 778 -4.33 -8.43 -31.42
N PHE A 779 -3.21 -9.02 -31.83
CA PHE A 779 -3.17 -10.27 -32.59
C PHE A 779 -2.48 -11.38 -31.81
N ARG A 780 -2.96 -12.61 -31.96
CA ARG A 780 -2.34 -13.81 -31.39
C ARG A 780 -1.30 -14.40 -32.35
N PHE A 781 -1.60 -14.37 -33.64
CA PHE A 781 -0.79 -14.95 -34.69
C PHE A 781 -0.08 -13.87 -35.49
N PHE A 782 1.18 -14.10 -35.83
CA PHE A 782 1.96 -13.25 -36.71
C PHE A 782 2.66 -14.08 -37.77
N ARG A 783 2.75 -13.58 -39.01
CA ARG A 783 3.53 -14.26 -40.04
C ARG A 783 4.29 -13.31 -40.94
N ILE A 784 5.44 -13.77 -41.41
CA ILE A 784 6.20 -13.19 -42.50
C ILE A 784 5.89 -14.03 -43.74
N LEU A 785 5.22 -13.43 -44.71
CA LEU A 785 4.80 -14.07 -45.95
C LEU A 785 5.53 -13.47 -47.14
N MET A 786 6.33 -14.27 -47.84
CA MET A 786 6.94 -13.82 -49.11
C MET A 786 5.85 -13.61 -50.18
N THR A 787 5.90 -12.46 -50.82
CA THR A 787 4.96 -12.06 -51.89
C THR A 787 5.63 -11.91 -53.25
N GLY A 788 6.97 -11.99 -53.29
CA GLY A 788 7.76 -12.01 -54.51
C GLY A 788 9.08 -12.78 -54.31
N PRO A 789 9.86 -12.93 -55.39
CA PRO A 789 11.13 -13.66 -55.33
C PRO A 789 12.17 -12.95 -54.44
N SER A 790 13.09 -13.74 -53.90
CA SER A 790 14.30 -13.29 -53.21
C SER A 790 15.33 -12.74 -54.21
N ALA A 791 16.45 -12.21 -53.70
CA ALA A 791 17.56 -11.73 -54.51
C ALA A 791 18.39 -12.85 -55.19
N ASP A 792 18.08 -14.12 -54.93
CA ASP A 792 18.78 -15.27 -55.52
C ASP A 792 18.20 -15.62 -56.89
N GLU A 793 18.94 -16.39 -57.69
CA GLU A 793 18.50 -16.90 -59.01
C GLU A 793 18.05 -18.37 -58.94
N VAL A 794 18.44 -19.11 -57.90
CA VAL A 794 18.16 -20.55 -57.75
C VAL A 794 17.05 -20.81 -56.74
N ASP A 795 17.23 -20.29 -55.52
CA ASP A 795 16.32 -20.50 -54.39
C ASP A 795 15.38 -19.29 -54.19
N ILE A 796 14.71 -18.91 -55.29
CA ILE A 796 14.01 -17.63 -55.41
C ILE A 796 12.82 -17.48 -54.44
N TRP A 797 12.29 -18.57 -53.89
CA TRP A 797 11.16 -18.51 -52.96
C TRP A 797 11.53 -18.93 -51.54
N ASN A 798 12.80 -19.07 -51.16
CA ASN A 798 13.14 -19.40 -49.78
C ASN A 798 13.04 -18.18 -48.85
N CYS A 799 12.27 -18.31 -47.76
CA CYS A 799 12.17 -17.31 -46.69
C CYS A 799 13.28 -17.55 -45.66
N SER A 800 14.45 -16.99 -45.94
CA SER A 800 15.71 -17.32 -45.25
C SER A 800 16.02 -16.37 -44.08
N ILE A 801 15.40 -16.62 -42.93
CA ILE A 801 15.61 -15.87 -41.68
C ILE A 801 15.99 -16.82 -40.54
N CYS A 802 16.82 -16.32 -39.63
CA CYS A 802 17.28 -17.05 -38.44
C CYS A 802 16.97 -16.37 -37.11
N PHE A 803 16.26 -15.24 -37.13
CA PHE A 803 15.78 -14.54 -35.95
C PHE A 803 14.53 -13.74 -36.30
N LEU A 804 13.57 -13.71 -35.37
CA LEU A 804 12.43 -12.82 -35.32
C LEU A 804 12.25 -12.36 -33.88
N GLU A 805 11.94 -11.08 -33.69
CA GLU A 805 11.52 -10.54 -32.40
C GLU A 805 10.42 -9.50 -32.61
N LEU A 806 9.43 -9.49 -31.72
CA LEU A 806 8.27 -8.61 -31.79
C LEU A 806 8.24 -7.66 -30.59
N TYR A 807 7.72 -6.46 -30.80
CA TYR A 807 7.66 -5.39 -29.82
C TYR A 807 6.29 -4.72 -29.86
N GLY A 808 5.87 -4.18 -28.72
CA GLY A 808 4.57 -3.55 -28.56
C GLY A 808 3.95 -3.84 -27.21
N TYR A 809 2.62 -3.81 -27.15
CA TYR A 809 1.88 -4.05 -25.92
C TYR A 809 1.41 -5.51 -25.88
N PHE A 810 2.00 -6.30 -24.97
CA PHE A 810 1.80 -7.74 -24.85
C PHE A 810 0.85 -8.10 -23.69
N LEU A 811 -0.19 -8.89 -23.99
CA LEU A 811 -1.21 -9.40 -23.06
C LEU A 811 -0.77 -10.74 -22.46
#